data_AF-L8X634-F1
#
_entry.id   AF-L8X634-F1
#
_cell.length_a   1.000
_cell.length_b   1.000
_cell.length_c   1.000
_cell.angle_alpha   90.00
_cell.angle_beta   90.00
_cell.angle_gamma   90.00
#
_symmetry.space_group_name_H-M   'P 1'
#
loop_
_entity.id
_entity.type
_entity.pdbx_description
1 polymer ?
#
loop_
_entity_poly.entity_id
_entity_poly.type
_entity_poly.pdbx_seq_one_letter_code
_entity_poly.pdbx_strand_id
1 'polypeptide(L)'
;MLFSTISLLALGASSAFAVPHLNATIPRLCGTSPSAEKIAAAEAHFVANKLSPKVSATATTISVYWHVIQAGTSLTQGNIPDSQITGSISAMNTHYASSGLTFVLAGTTRTTNANWFNSAAPDTSYQTAMKTALRQGSAAALNVYTVGFKSGSGAGLLGYATFPSDYASNPKDDGVVILYSSVPGGSATNYNQGKSLTHETGHWLGLYHTFQGGCSGSGDYVSDTPPEGSAASGCPTGRDTCSGGGVDPIHNYMDYSYDSCMTEFTAGQITRFKSQIATYRGIRSPYASPVNQPRGNSLGTCLNQLRHRYRLLIWMQYDTLTQFVLARRRGKAQWSPPVPRSSSTRVPLVTSAAMLFSALSALAFGISAALAAPYYNHTISRSCGIADAQKSAELIAAAEAHFAANKVTLKAGSTFAYKFITRPTALAQGNVPDSQITSSISALNSHYSGSGLSFALAGTDRTTNANWFNSAGPSTSYQTAMKTALRKGDAKALNVYTVGFKSGSGAGLLGYATFPSSYSGNPKDDGVVILYSSVPGGTTTNYNQGKTLTHEVGHWLGLYHTFQGGCASPGDYVDDTPPEASAASGCPTGRDTCSGGGVDPIHNYMDYSYDSCMYEFTAGQITRLKSQIATYRGISA
;
A
#
# COMPACT_ATOMS: atom_id res chain seq x y z
N MET A 1 82.32 21.47 -29.23
CA MET A 1 82.36 19.99 -29.23
C MET A 1 82.42 19.53 -27.78
N LEU A 2 81.53 18.59 -27.43
CA LEU A 2 81.46 17.79 -26.20
C LEU A 2 81.54 18.52 -24.84
N PHE A 3 80.44 18.49 -24.09
CA PHE A 3 80.51 18.33 -22.64
C PHE A 3 79.54 17.26 -22.15
N SER A 4 80.17 16.18 -21.69
CA SER A 4 79.85 15.18 -20.67
C SER A 4 78.41 14.89 -20.25
N THR A 5 78.09 13.61 -20.41
CA THR A 5 77.08 12.80 -19.73
C THR A 5 77.28 12.73 -18.21
N ILE A 6 76.22 12.97 -17.44
CA ILE A 6 76.04 12.39 -16.11
C ILE A 6 74.64 11.75 -16.09
N SER A 7 74.62 10.42 -16.03
CA SER A 7 73.43 9.62 -15.75
C SER A 7 73.13 9.69 -14.26
N LEU A 8 71.93 10.15 -13.90
CA LEU A 8 71.37 9.96 -12.56
C LEU A 8 70.01 9.26 -12.71
N LEU A 9 69.95 7.98 -12.35
CA LEU A 9 68.71 7.25 -12.12
C LEU A 9 68.00 7.89 -10.91
N ALA A 10 66.89 8.59 -11.16
CA ALA A 10 65.93 8.94 -10.11
C ALA A 10 64.76 7.95 -10.15
N LEU A 11 64.71 7.05 -9.17
CA LEU A 11 63.50 6.31 -8.83
C LEU A 11 62.43 7.33 -8.41
N GLY A 12 61.51 7.63 -9.32
CA GLY A 12 60.30 8.40 -9.01
C GLY A 12 59.37 7.56 -8.16
N ALA A 13 59.51 7.66 -6.83
CA ALA A 13 58.44 7.29 -5.92
C ALA A 13 57.26 8.23 -6.20
N SER A 14 56.20 7.71 -6.81
CA SER A 14 54.93 8.41 -6.96
C SER A 14 54.32 8.56 -5.56
N SER A 15 54.63 9.66 -4.89
CA SER A 15 53.85 10.14 -3.76
C SER A 15 52.47 10.49 -4.29
N ALA A 16 51.55 9.52 -4.24
CA ALA A 16 50.13 9.79 -4.35
C ALA A 16 49.79 10.76 -3.22
N PHE A 17 49.68 12.05 -3.55
CA PHE A 17 48.97 12.98 -2.70
C PHE A 17 47.53 12.47 -2.64
N ALA A 18 47.21 11.77 -1.55
CA ALA A 18 45.85 11.55 -1.14
C ALA A 18 45.25 12.94 -0.93
N VAL A 19 44.56 13.44 -1.95
CA VAL A 19 43.61 14.53 -1.76
C VAL A 19 42.67 14.03 -0.68
N PRO A 20 42.53 14.71 0.46
CA PRO A 20 41.55 14.31 1.44
C PRO A 20 40.20 14.36 0.72
N HIS A 21 39.63 13.19 0.45
CA HIS A 21 38.23 13.06 0.14
C HIS A 21 37.50 13.54 1.39
N LEU A 22 37.21 14.84 1.43
CA LEU A 22 36.18 15.38 2.27
C LEU A 22 34.92 14.59 1.89
N ASN A 23 34.62 13.59 2.72
CA ASN A 23 33.33 12.94 2.81
C ASN A 23 32.35 13.99 3.37
N ALA A 24 32.19 15.09 2.63
CA ALA A 24 31.15 16.07 2.87
C ALA A 24 29.88 15.36 2.44
N THR A 25 29.11 14.92 3.43
CA THR A 25 27.73 14.52 3.28
C THR A 25 27.00 15.69 2.61
N ILE A 26 26.82 15.66 1.29
CA ILE A 26 26.10 16.71 0.58
C ILE A 26 24.65 16.58 1.04
N PRO A 27 24.08 17.56 1.77
CA PRO A 27 22.67 17.52 2.11
C PRO A 27 21.86 17.63 0.81
N ARG A 28 20.74 16.92 0.71
CA ARG A 28 19.79 17.18 -0.37
C ARG A 28 19.29 18.62 -0.24
N LEU A 29 19.44 19.38 -1.31
CA LEU A 29 18.95 20.75 -1.43
C LEU A 29 18.02 20.82 -2.64
N CYS A 30 16.75 21.15 -2.41
CA CYS A 30 15.80 21.49 -3.47
C CYS A 30 15.72 23.02 -3.60
N GLY A 31 15.73 23.51 -4.85
CA GLY A 31 15.54 24.92 -5.18
C GLY A 31 14.07 25.35 -5.24
N THR A 32 13.12 24.44 -5.03
CA THR A 32 11.68 24.71 -5.01
C THR A 32 11.21 25.01 -3.60
N SER A 33 11.42 26.24 -3.15
CA SER A 33 10.99 26.71 -1.83
C SER A 33 10.06 27.93 -1.98
N PRO A 34 8.74 27.72 -2.14
CA PRO A 34 7.79 28.82 -2.24
C PRO A 34 7.62 29.50 -0.87
N SER A 35 7.46 30.83 -0.87
CA SER A 35 7.16 31.56 0.36
C SER A 35 5.77 31.19 0.89
N ALA A 36 5.54 31.42 2.18
CA ALA A 36 4.23 31.17 2.79
C ALA A 36 3.10 31.96 2.10
N GLU A 37 3.37 33.19 1.64
CA GLU A 37 2.43 34.01 0.89
C GLU A 37 2.11 33.39 -0.47
N LYS A 38 3.13 32.87 -1.18
CA LYS A 38 2.95 32.20 -2.47
C LYS A 38 2.14 30.91 -2.32
N ILE A 39 2.40 30.14 -1.27
CA ILE A 39 1.60 28.95 -0.93
C ILE A 39 0.15 29.36 -0.66
N ALA A 40 -0.07 30.34 0.22
CA ALA A 40 -1.43 30.79 0.56
C ALA A 40 -2.20 31.27 -0.67
N ALA A 41 -1.55 32.02 -1.58
CA ALA A 41 -2.16 32.46 -2.83
C ALA A 41 -2.45 31.29 -3.79
N ALA A 42 -1.52 30.35 -3.94
CA ALA A 42 -1.68 29.17 -4.78
C ALA A 42 -2.81 28.27 -4.26
N GLU A 43 -2.91 28.05 -2.96
CA GLU A 43 -3.97 27.26 -2.33
C GLU A 43 -5.33 27.94 -2.46
N ALA A 44 -5.42 29.25 -2.22
CA ALA A 44 -6.66 30.00 -2.42
C ALA A 44 -7.13 29.93 -3.89
N HIS A 45 -6.21 30.07 -4.84
CA HIS A 45 -6.53 29.93 -6.26
C HIS A 45 -6.94 28.51 -6.61
N PHE A 46 -6.23 27.49 -6.11
CA PHE A 46 -6.55 26.09 -6.37
C PHE A 46 -7.92 25.73 -5.79
N VAL A 47 -8.20 26.14 -4.56
CA VAL A 47 -9.51 26.02 -3.92
C VAL A 47 -10.61 26.61 -4.83
N ALA A 48 -10.43 27.81 -5.37
CA ALA A 48 -11.43 28.48 -6.19
C ALA A 48 -11.61 27.85 -7.59
N ASN A 49 -10.57 27.24 -8.15
CA ASN A 49 -10.56 26.80 -9.55
C ASN A 49 -10.47 25.28 -9.74
N LYS A 50 -10.44 24.50 -8.66
CA LYS A 50 -10.31 23.04 -8.69
C LYS A 50 -11.37 22.44 -9.61
N LEU A 51 -10.93 21.78 -10.68
CA LEU A 51 -11.85 21.13 -11.60
C LEU A 51 -12.45 19.87 -10.98
N SER A 52 -13.76 19.68 -11.20
CA SER A 52 -14.43 18.41 -10.89
C SER A 52 -13.91 17.31 -11.81
N PRO A 53 -13.62 16.11 -11.29
CA PRO A 53 -13.06 15.04 -12.11
C PRO A 53 -14.07 14.57 -13.17
N LYS A 54 -13.68 14.60 -14.45
CA LYS A 54 -14.38 13.88 -15.52
C LYS A 54 -13.72 12.52 -15.70
N VAL A 55 -14.54 11.47 -15.71
CA VAL A 55 -14.10 10.09 -15.91
C VAL A 55 -13.48 9.97 -17.31
N SER A 56 -12.18 9.69 -17.35
CA SER A 56 -11.45 9.31 -18.56
C SER A 56 -10.94 7.89 -18.35
N ALA A 57 -11.09 7.02 -19.35
CA ALA A 57 -10.84 5.58 -19.24
C ALA A 57 -9.40 5.16 -19.59
N THR A 58 -8.49 6.12 -19.81
CA THR A 58 -7.14 5.84 -20.32
C THR A 58 -6.07 6.16 -19.28
N ALA A 59 -5.11 5.25 -19.09
CA ALA A 59 -3.88 5.51 -18.33
C ALA A 59 -3.27 6.85 -18.78
N THR A 60 -2.91 7.69 -17.82
CA THR A 60 -2.53 9.08 -18.12
C THR A 60 -1.08 9.12 -18.52
N THR A 61 -0.84 9.15 -19.82
CA THR A 61 0.51 9.26 -20.35
C THR A 61 0.95 10.72 -20.31
N ILE A 62 2.05 10.98 -19.62
CA ILE A 62 2.77 12.24 -19.61
C ILE A 62 3.95 12.09 -20.57
N SER A 63 3.92 12.82 -21.66
CA SER A 63 5.06 12.93 -22.58
C SER A 63 6.21 13.67 -21.88
N VAL A 64 7.39 13.07 -21.89
CA VAL A 64 8.61 13.64 -21.31
C VAL A 64 9.55 14.08 -22.42
N TYR A 65 9.92 15.36 -22.42
CA TYR A 65 11.00 15.89 -23.25
C TYR A 65 12.23 16.09 -22.38
N TRP A 66 13.32 15.42 -22.73
CA TRP A 66 14.56 15.47 -21.95
C TRP A 66 15.58 16.38 -22.63
N HIS A 67 16.09 17.36 -21.90
CA HIS A 67 17.08 18.33 -22.38
C HIS A 67 18.39 18.16 -21.61
N VAL A 68 19.37 17.54 -22.25
CA VAL A 68 20.72 17.39 -21.70
C VAL A 68 21.50 18.68 -21.94
N ILE A 69 21.76 19.43 -20.88
CA ILE A 69 22.64 20.60 -20.94
C ILE A 69 24.03 20.16 -20.51
N GLN A 70 25.03 20.48 -21.32
CA GLN A 70 26.40 20.03 -21.09
C GLN A 70 27.40 21.15 -21.33
N ALA A 71 28.51 21.13 -20.61
CA ALA A 71 29.66 21.99 -20.88
C ALA A 71 30.60 21.41 -21.94
N GLY A 72 30.47 20.13 -22.27
CA GLY A 72 31.34 19.39 -23.19
C GLY A 72 30.84 17.98 -23.44
N THR A 73 31.66 17.14 -24.08
CA THR A 73 31.24 15.82 -24.58
C THR A 73 31.44 14.67 -23.59
N SER A 74 32.10 14.90 -22.45
CA SER A 74 32.30 13.86 -21.44
C SER A 74 31.17 13.80 -20.42
N LEU A 75 31.02 12.65 -19.74
CA LEU A 75 30.04 12.48 -18.68
C LEU A 75 30.22 13.51 -17.56
N THR A 76 31.46 13.80 -17.13
CA THR A 76 31.78 14.78 -16.07
C THR A 76 31.46 16.23 -16.47
N GLN A 77 31.20 16.47 -17.75
CA GLN A 77 30.76 17.73 -18.31
C GLN A 77 29.25 17.78 -18.60
N GLY A 78 28.47 16.80 -18.12
CA GLY A 78 27.01 16.79 -18.24
C GLY A 78 26.45 15.96 -19.39
N ASN A 79 27.30 15.39 -20.26
CA ASN A 79 26.84 14.57 -21.38
C ASN A 79 26.44 13.16 -20.91
N ILE A 80 25.31 13.04 -20.21
CA ILE A 80 24.79 11.74 -19.73
C ILE A 80 24.39 10.84 -20.90
N PRO A 81 24.69 9.52 -20.89
CA PRO A 81 24.27 8.61 -21.95
C PRO A 81 22.75 8.37 -21.94
N ASP A 82 22.19 7.99 -23.09
CA ASP A 82 20.76 7.70 -23.23
C ASP A 82 20.27 6.56 -22.32
N SER A 83 21.17 5.67 -21.89
CA SER A 83 20.88 4.65 -20.89
C SER A 83 20.50 5.24 -19.53
N GLN A 84 21.11 6.36 -19.11
CA GLN A 84 20.75 7.05 -17.87
C GLN A 84 19.41 7.79 -18.00
N ILE A 85 19.10 8.31 -19.18
CA ILE A 85 17.79 8.91 -19.49
C ILE A 85 16.70 7.82 -19.40
N THR A 86 16.90 6.70 -20.10
CA THR A 86 15.97 5.56 -20.10
C THR A 86 15.80 4.96 -18.71
N GLY A 87 16.90 4.85 -17.95
CA GLY A 87 16.88 4.44 -16.54
C GLY A 87 16.06 5.39 -15.66
N SER A 88 16.17 6.70 -15.90
CA SER A 88 15.37 7.71 -15.18
C SER A 88 13.87 7.60 -15.49
N ILE A 89 13.50 7.38 -16.75
CA ILE A 89 12.10 7.15 -17.14
C ILE A 89 11.55 5.87 -16.50
N SER A 90 12.37 4.82 -16.44
CA SER A 90 12.00 3.55 -15.79
C SER A 90 11.83 3.72 -14.27
N ALA A 91 12.72 4.47 -13.63
CA ALA A 91 12.62 4.81 -12.21
C ALA A 91 11.35 5.63 -11.94
N MET A 92 11.06 6.66 -12.75
CA MET A 92 9.83 7.44 -12.66
C MET A 92 8.57 6.57 -12.75
N ASN A 93 8.48 5.68 -13.74
CA ASN A 93 7.35 4.77 -13.87
C ASN A 93 7.24 3.78 -12.71
N THR A 94 8.35 3.42 -12.08
CA THR A 94 8.35 2.58 -10.87
C THR A 94 7.83 3.36 -9.66
N HIS A 95 8.37 4.56 -9.41
CA HIS A 95 8.02 5.38 -8.24
C HIS A 95 6.59 5.93 -8.31
N TYR A 96 6.07 6.22 -9.51
CA TYR A 96 4.70 6.70 -9.73
C TYR A 96 3.70 5.59 -10.07
N ALA A 97 4.08 4.31 -10.04
CA ALA A 97 3.22 3.21 -10.47
C ALA A 97 1.85 3.21 -9.77
N SER A 98 1.81 3.53 -8.47
CA SER A 98 0.59 3.62 -7.66
C SER A 98 -0.34 4.78 -8.04
N SER A 99 0.16 5.77 -8.77
CA SER A 99 -0.61 6.94 -9.17
C SER A 99 -1.44 6.74 -10.43
N GLY A 100 -1.12 5.75 -11.27
CA GLY A 100 -1.72 5.60 -12.60
C GLY A 100 -1.25 6.64 -13.63
N LEU A 101 -0.22 7.43 -13.30
CA LEU A 101 0.54 8.21 -14.27
C LEU A 101 1.59 7.31 -14.93
N THR A 102 1.80 7.50 -16.23
CA THR A 102 2.88 6.83 -16.96
C THR A 102 3.69 7.89 -17.70
N PHE A 103 5.01 7.84 -17.59
CA PHE A 103 5.93 8.76 -18.22
C PHE A 103 6.55 8.09 -19.44
N VAL A 104 6.45 8.74 -20.60
CA VAL A 104 6.97 8.23 -21.86
C VAL A 104 7.91 9.26 -22.47
N LEU A 105 9.14 8.84 -22.78
CA LEU A 105 10.11 9.71 -23.46
C LEU A 105 9.59 10.04 -24.87
N ALA A 106 9.32 11.31 -25.11
CA ALA A 106 8.84 11.83 -26.39
C ALA A 106 9.99 12.38 -27.26
N GLY A 107 11.09 12.82 -26.63
CA GLY A 107 12.27 13.28 -27.35
C GLY A 107 13.41 13.69 -26.42
N THR A 108 14.62 13.71 -26.97
CA THR A 108 15.83 14.14 -26.28
C THR A 108 16.53 15.23 -27.09
N THR A 109 16.88 16.34 -26.43
CA THR A 109 17.75 17.39 -26.97
C THR A 109 19.06 17.39 -26.21
N ARG A 110 20.19 17.64 -26.90
CA ARG A 110 21.49 17.84 -26.27
C ARG A 110 22.02 19.23 -26.64
N THR A 111 22.35 20.05 -25.65
CA THR A 111 22.79 21.43 -25.84
C THR A 111 24.11 21.68 -25.12
N THR A 112 25.14 21.98 -25.89
CA THR A 112 26.44 22.39 -25.34
C THR A 112 26.40 23.88 -25.00
N ASN A 113 26.21 24.19 -23.72
CA ASN A 113 26.25 25.55 -23.19
C ASN A 113 26.76 25.52 -21.75
N ALA A 114 28.03 25.87 -21.56
CA ALA A 114 28.68 25.81 -20.24
C ALA A 114 28.05 26.76 -19.22
N ASN A 115 27.53 27.92 -19.66
CA ASN A 115 26.90 28.88 -18.75
C ASN A 115 25.57 28.33 -18.20
N TRP A 116 24.74 27.74 -19.06
CA TRP A 116 23.52 27.07 -18.61
C TRP A 116 23.83 25.85 -17.74
N PHE A 117 24.79 25.02 -18.14
CA PHE A 117 25.19 23.86 -17.35
C PHE A 117 25.68 24.24 -15.95
N ASN A 118 26.53 25.26 -15.84
CA ASN A 118 27.14 25.61 -14.56
C ASN A 118 26.24 26.45 -13.66
N SER A 119 25.45 27.37 -14.24
CA SER A 119 24.85 28.50 -13.50
C SER A 119 23.33 28.62 -13.64
N ALA A 120 22.64 27.70 -14.35
CA ALA A 120 21.18 27.70 -14.34
C ALA A 120 20.64 27.42 -12.93
N ALA A 121 19.75 28.28 -12.46
CA ALA A 121 19.13 28.23 -11.13
C ALA A 121 17.78 28.97 -11.13
N PRO A 122 16.93 28.78 -10.10
CA PRO A 122 15.68 29.50 -9.94
C PRO A 122 15.82 31.01 -10.18
N ASP A 123 14.90 31.58 -10.96
CA ASP A 123 14.77 33.01 -11.26
C ASP A 123 16.00 33.67 -11.91
N THR A 124 16.90 32.89 -12.50
CA THR A 124 18.06 33.40 -13.23
C THR A 124 17.79 33.61 -14.72
N SER A 125 18.50 34.56 -15.34
CA SER A 125 18.47 34.74 -16.80
C SER A 125 18.92 33.49 -17.57
N TYR A 126 19.78 32.64 -16.98
CA TYR A 126 20.20 31.37 -17.56
C TYR A 126 19.06 30.35 -17.62
N GLN A 127 18.28 30.20 -16.55
CA GLN A 127 17.07 29.37 -16.56
C GLN A 127 16.09 29.89 -17.62
N THR A 128 15.81 31.19 -17.61
CA THR A 128 14.86 31.81 -18.55
C THR A 128 15.29 31.57 -20.00
N ALA A 129 16.56 31.81 -20.34
CA ALA A 129 17.08 31.58 -21.69
C ALA A 129 17.02 30.10 -22.08
N MET A 130 17.46 29.21 -21.20
CA MET A 130 17.47 27.76 -21.42
C MET A 130 16.05 27.22 -21.67
N LYS A 131 15.11 27.50 -20.78
CA LYS A 131 13.74 26.99 -20.89
C LYS A 131 12.97 27.65 -22.05
N THR A 132 13.20 28.95 -22.32
CA THR A 132 12.62 29.64 -23.48
C THR A 132 13.04 29.00 -24.79
N ALA A 133 14.32 28.63 -24.92
CA ALA A 133 14.86 28.03 -26.13
C ALA A 133 14.43 26.57 -26.34
N LEU A 134 14.28 25.80 -25.26
CA LEU A 134 14.21 24.34 -25.34
C LEU A 134 12.86 23.74 -24.96
N ARG A 135 12.00 24.43 -24.20
CA ARG A 135 10.72 23.87 -23.76
C ARG A 135 9.86 23.40 -24.94
N GLN A 136 9.38 22.17 -24.86
CA GLN A 136 8.53 21.53 -25.87
C GLN A 136 7.17 21.09 -25.30
N GLY A 137 6.17 21.01 -26.16
CA GLY A 137 4.82 20.54 -25.81
C GLY A 137 3.95 21.57 -25.07
N SER A 138 2.77 21.12 -24.67
CA SER A 138 1.78 21.92 -23.94
C SER A 138 2.01 21.86 -22.42
N ALA A 139 1.08 22.42 -21.63
CA ALA A 139 1.07 22.31 -20.17
C ALA A 139 1.11 20.86 -19.66
N ALA A 140 0.67 19.91 -20.50
CA ALA A 140 0.59 18.49 -20.21
C ALA A 140 1.92 17.74 -20.39
N ALA A 141 2.92 18.36 -21.03
CA ALA A 141 4.21 17.75 -21.30
C ALA A 141 5.23 18.12 -20.21
N LEU A 142 5.89 17.12 -19.64
CA LEU A 142 6.96 17.31 -18.67
C LEU A 142 8.27 17.57 -19.42
N ASN A 143 8.90 18.72 -19.17
CA ASN A 143 10.24 19.03 -19.67
C ASN A 143 11.24 18.83 -18.54
N VAL A 144 12.23 17.96 -18.74
CA VAL A 144 13.29 17.67 -17.78
C VAL A 144 14.61 18.21 -18.32
N TYR A 145 15.33 19.00 -17.52
CA TYR A 145 16.63 19.57 -17.88
C TYR A 145 17.70 19.04 -16.93
N THR A 146 18.80 18.49 -17.45
CA THR A 146 19.94 18.10 -16.62
C THR A 146 21.03 19.15 -16.69
N VAL A 147 21.44 19.69 -15.54
CA VAL A 147 22.49 20.71 -15.41
C VAL A 147 23.53 20.31 -14.35
N GLY A 148 24.59 21.10 -14.21
CA GLY A 148 25.73 20.83 -13.34
C GLY A 148 25.70 21.50 -11.97
N PHE A 149 24.89 22.56 -11.78
CA PHE A 149 24.78 23.30 -10.51
C PHE A 149 26.14 23.63 -9.88
N LYS A 150 27.08 24.13 -10.69
CA LYS A 150 28.48 24.34 -10.27
C LYS A 150 28.72 25.72 -9.67
N SER A 151 27.89 26.71 -9.98
CA SER A 151 28.10 28.09 -9.58
C SER A 151 26.80 28.88 -9.47
N GLY A 152 26.87 30.07 -8.85
CA GLY A 152 25.72 30.96 -8.67
C GLY A 152 24.77 30.48 -7.59
N SER A 153 23.54 30.99 -7.61
CA SER A 153 22.51 30.68 -6.61
C SER A 153 22.04 29.23 -6.63
N GLY A 154 22.32 28.48 -7.70
CA GLY A 154 21.97 27.06 -7.81
C GLY A 154 23.06 26.11 -7.34
N ALA A 155 24.22 26.61 -6.89
CA ALA A 155 25.33 25.75 -6.49
C ALA A 155 24.93 24.81 -5.35
N GLY A 156 25.13 23.50 -5.55
CA GLY A 156 24.80 22.47 -4.56
C GLY A 156 23.36 21.93 -4.59
N LEU A 157 22.49 22.46 -5.45
CA LEU A 157 21.15 21.90 -5.62
C LEU A 157 21.18 20.50 -6.24
N LEU A 158 20.21 19.65 -5.87
CA LEU A 158 19.90 18.41 -6.59
C LEU A 158 18.83 18.64 -7.67
N GLY A 159 17.98 19.64 -7.49
CA GLY A 159 16.98 20.01 -8.48
C GLY A 159 16.09 21.16 -8.04
N TYR A 160 15.21 21.56 -8.96
CA TYR A 160 14.08 22.44 -8.73
C TYR A 160 13.02 22.22 -9.82
N ALA A 161 11.79 22.58 -9.53
CA ALA A 161 10.64 22.49 -10.40
C ALA A 161 9.76 23.74 -10.34
N THR A 162 8.98 23.93 -11.41
CA THR A 162 7.91 24.94 -11.48
C THR A 162 6.58 24.33 -11.04
N PHE A 163 5.89 24.95 -10.08
CA PHE A 163 4.58 24.48 -9.62
C PHE A 163 3.49 24.62 -10.70
N PRO A 164 2.44 23.78 -10.69
CA PRO A 164 1.31 23.91 -11.63
C PRO A 164 0.64 25.28 -11.59
N SER A 165 0.51 25.89 -10.40
CA SER A 165 -0.11 27.19 -10.21
C SER A 165 0.63 28.33 -10.91
N ASP A 166 1.94 28.17 -11.15
CA ASP A 166 2.78 29.17 -11.80
C ASP A 166 2.76 29.04 -13.33
N TYR A 167 2.19 27.95 -13.87
CA TYR A 167 2.22 27.67 -15.30
C TYR A 167 1.61 28.80 -16.14
N ALA A 168 0.46 29.34 -15.70
CA ALA A 168 -0.28 30.33 -16.49
C ALA A 168 0.45 31.69 -16.58
N SER A 169 1.22 32.07 -15.55
CA SER A 169 1.93 33.34 -15.53
C SER A 169 3.20 33.31 -16.39
N ASN A 170 3.87 32.17 -16.46
CA ASN A 170 5.05 31.99 -17.30
C ASN A 170 5.15 30.56 -17.89
N PRO A 171 4.38 30.24 -18.93
CA PRO A 171 4.37 28.90 -19.52
C PRO A 171 5.74 28.44 -20.03
N LYS A 172 6.60 29.37 -20.43
CA LYS A 172 7.95 29.07 -20.95
C LYS A 172 8.91 28.63 -19.86
N ASP A 173 8.66 29.01 -18.62
CA ASP A 173 9.48 28.61 -17.47
C ASP A 173 9.12 27.24 -16.89
N ASP A 174 8.04 26.62 -17.35
CA ASP A 174 7.58 25.35 -16.78
C ASP A 174 8.49 24.16 -17.11
N GLY A 175 8.75 23.33 -16.09
CA GLY A 175 9.52 22.09 -16.18
C GLY A 175 10.25 21.76 -14.88
N VAL A 176 11.08 20.73 -14.95
CA VAL A 176 11.91 20.21 -13.86
C VAL A 176 13.38 20.28 -14.26
N VAL A 177 14.25 20.81 -13.40
CA VAL A 177 15.69 20.88 -13.61
C VAL A 177 16.37 20.08 -12.52
N ILE A 178 17.25 19.14 -12.89
CA ILE A 178 17.92 18.24 -11.94
C ILE A 178 19.43 18.22 -12.18
N LEU A 179 20.18 17.87 -11.13
CA LEU A 179 21.61 17.62 -11.20
C LEU A 179 21.87 16.41 -12.09
N TYR A 180 22.69 16.56 -13.13
CA TYR A 180 22.98 15.50 -14.11
C TYR A 180 23.53 14.22 -13.47
N SER A 181 24.24 14.32 -12.35
CA SER A 181 24.83 13.18 -11.65
C SER A 181 23.88 12.48 -10.66
N SER A 182 22.65 12.98 -10.49
CA SER A 182 21.61 12.40 -9.61
C SER A 182 20.68 11.40 -10.30
N VAL A 183 20.86 11.20 -11.61
CA VAL A 183 20.14 10.18 -12.38
C VAL A 183 20.58 8.75 -11.96
N PRO A 184 19.79 7.70 -12.26
CA PRO A 184 20.19 6.31 -12.04
C PRO A 184 21.57 6.00 -12.63
N GLY A 185 22.48 5.50 -11.79
CA GLY A 185 23.87 5.19 -12.18
C GLY A 185 24.78 6.42 -12.30
N GLY A 186 24.33 7.60 -11.85
CA GLY A 186 25.14 8.80 -11.74
C GLY A 186 26.09 8.79 -10.53
N SER A 187 26.94 9.81 -10.45
CA SER A 187 28.00 9.92 -9.43
C SER A 187 27.60 10.67 -8.15
N ALA A 188 26.37 11.18 -8.03
CA ALA A 188 25.90 11.82 -6.81
C ALA A 188 25.58 10.77 -5.74
N THR A 189 26.58 10.42 -4.92
CA THR A 189 26.45 9.45 -3.82
C THR A 189 25.18 9.72 -2.99
N ASN A 190 24.43 8.66 -2.69
CA ASN A 190 23.14 8.65 -1.97
C ASN A 190 21.95 9.28 -2.70
N TYR A 191 22.14 9.88 -3.87
CA TYR A 191 21.08 10.56 -4.62
C TYR A 191 21.07 10.18 -6.11
N ASN A 192 21.52 8.96 -6.43
CA ASN A 192 21.73 8.47 -7.78
C ASN A 192 20.85 7.25 -8.13
N GLN A 193 19.67 7.15 -7.52
CA GLN A 193 18.64 6.15 -7.85
C GLN A 193 17.44 6.78 -8.59
N GLY A 194 17.56 8.05 -8.98
CA GLY A 194 16.53 8.78 -9.73
C GLY A 194 15.45 9.42 -8.89
N LYS A 195 15.55 9.40 -7.55
CA LYS A 195 14.50 9.96 -6.68
C LYS A 195 14.58 11.49 -6.56
N SER A 196 15.66 12.12 -7.01
CA SER A 196 15.69 13.58 -7.21
C SER A 196 14.71 14.00 -8.30
N LEU A 197 14.69 13.31 -9.45
CA LEU A 197 13.70 13.57 -10.50
C LEU A 197 12.27 13.29 -10.02
N THR A 198 12.07 12.23 -9.23
CA THR A 198 10.76 11.91 -8.63
C THR A 198 10.29 13.02 -7.69
N HIS A 199 11.16 13.50 -6.79
CA HIS A 199 10.87 14.60 -5.88
C HIS A 199 10.47 15.89 -6.63
N GLU A 200 11.31 16.32 -7.58
CA GLU A 200 11.04 17.53 -8.36
C GLU A 200 9.78 17.41 -9.22
N THR A 201 9.51 16.21 -9.76
CA THR A 201 8.27 15.98 -10.48
C THR A 201 7.06 16.06 -9.53
N GLY A 202 7.20 15.65 -8.27
CA GLY A 202 6.18 15.84 -7.23
C GLY A 202 5.77 17.31 -7.10
N HIS A 203 6.74 18.23 -7.05
CA HIS A 203 6.48 19.67 -7.09
C HIS A 203 5.82 20.12 -8.41
N TRP A 204 6.31 19.64 -9.56
CA TRP A 204 5.71 19.95 -10.87
C TRP A 204 4.25 19.48 -10.96
N LEU A 205 3.88 18.44 -10.22
CA LEU A 205 2.51 17.93 -10.08
C LEU A 205 1.72 18.63 -8.94
N GLY A 206 2.34 19.44 -8.09
CA GLY A 206 1.67 20.27 -7.08
C GLY A 206 1.79 19.82 -5.62
N LEU A 207 2.76 18.95 -5.29
CA LEU A 207 3.09 18.57 -3.92
C LEU A 207 4.06 19.56 -3.28
N TYR A 208 3.88 19.83 -1.99
CA TYR A 208 4.88 20.52 -1.17
C TYR A 208 5.80 19.51 -0.48
N HIS A 209 6.87 20.01 0.14
CA HIS A 209 7.70 19.21 1.04
C HIS A 209 6.87 18.71 2.23
N THR A 210 7.15 17.53 2.75
CA THR A 210 6.44 16.98 3.94
C THR A 210 6.60 17.86 5.18
N PHE A 211 7.76 18.53 5.31
CA PHE A 211 8.05 19.49 6.38
C PHE A 211 7.58 20.92 6.07
N GLN A 212 6.79 21.13 5.01
CA GLN A 212 6.28 22.46 4.68
C GLN A 212 5.38 22.96 5.82
N GLY A 213 5.61 24.19 6.28
CA GLY A 213 4.81 24.77 7.39
C GLY A 213 5.15 24.23 8.79
N GLY A 214 6.01 23.21 8.91
CA GLY A 214 6.46 22.66 10.18
C GLY A 214 5.35 21.91 10.94
N CYS A 215 5.48 21.86 12.27
CA CYS A 215 4.56 21.10 13.15
C CYS A 215 3.17 21.73 13.37
N SER A 216 2.82 22.77 12.62
CA SER A 216 1.58 23.52 12.87
C SER A 216 0.94 23.98 11.57
N GLY A 217 -0.36 24.31 11.64
CA GLY A 217 -1.10 24.76 10.47
C GLY A 217 -1.46 23.63 9.52
N SER A 218 -1.47 23.91 8.22
CA SER A 218 -1.92 22.97 7.18
C SER A 218 -0.80 22.11 6.59
N GLY A 219 0.42 22.20 7.11
CA GLY A 219 1.56 21.40 6.68
C GLY A 219 1.83 21.53 5.16
N ASP A 220 1.96 20.38 4.51
CA ASP A 220 2.11 20.22 3.07
C ASP A 220 0.76 20.17 2.32
N TYR A 221 -0.34 20.49 3.01
CA TYR A 221 -1.72 20.45 2.51
C TYR A 221 -2.16 19.05 2.04
N VAL A 222 -1.60 18.03 2.66
CA VAL A 222 -2.01 16.64 2.57
C VAL A 222 -2.25 16.13 4.00
N SER A 223 -3.37 15.45 4.23
CA SER A 223 -3.77 15.07 5.60
C SER A 223 -3.16 13.75 6.08
N ASP A 224 -2.76 12.88 5.15
CA ASP A 224 -2.19 11.56 5.44
C ASP A 224 -0.65 11.55 5.45
N THR A 225 -0.02 12.72 5.38
CA THR A 225 1.40 12.97 5.62
C THR A 225 1.57 13.41 7.07
N PRO A 226 2.27 12.62 7.93
CA PRO A 226 2.60 13.04 9.28
C PRO A 226 3.27 14.42 9.30
N PRO A 227 2.92 15.31 10.24
CA PRO A 227 3.53 16.63 10.34
C PRO A 227 5.01 16.50 10.66
N GLU A 228 5.82 17.30 9.98
CA GLU A 228 7.28 17.23 10.08
C GLU A 228 7.86 18.64 10.28
N GLY A 229 8.73 18.82 11.27
CA GLY A 229 9.22 20.13 11.69
C GLY A 229 10.41 20.65 10.86
N SER A 230 11.12 19.74 10.19
CA SER A 230 12.32 20.03 9.41
C SER A 230 12.55 18.92 8.39
N ALA A 231 13.41 19.10 7.39
CA ALA A 231 13.74 18.03 6.45
C ALA A 231 14.61 16.93 7.09
N ALA A 232 14.37 15.68 6.73
CA ALA A 232 15.26 14.58 7.11
C ALA A 232 16.59 14.62 6.32
N SER A 233 17.62 13.99 6.89
CA SER A 233 18.90 13.75 6.20
C SER A 233 19.40 12.36 6.53
N GLY A 234 19.95 11.66 5.54
CA GLY A 234 20.28 10.25 5.69
C GLY A 234 19.04 9.36 5.65
N CYS A 235 19.01 8.34 6.50
CA CYS A 235 17.84 7.46 6.71
C CYS A 235 17.52 7.35 8.21
N PRO A 236 17.06 8.43 8.85
CA PRO A 236 16.96 8.51 10.31
C PRO A 236 15.73 7.78 10.84
N THR A 237 15.83 6.46 11.06
CA THR A 237 14.71 5.62 11.53
C THR A 237 14.16 6.10 12.87
N GLY A 238 12.83 6.22 12.97
CA GLY A 238 12.14 6.62 14.20
C GLY A 238 12.26 8.11 14.54
N ARG A 239 12.74 8.94 13.60
CA ARG A 239 12.74 10.39 13.75
C ARG A 239 11.30 10.89 13.88
N ASP A 240 11.05 11.73 14.88
CA ASP A 240 9.78 12.38 15.16
C ASP A 240 10.11 13.79 15.64
N THR A 241 9.86 14.77 14.78
CA THR A 241 10.12 16.18 15.06
C THR A 241 8.88 16.91 15.57
N CYS A 242 7.70 16.30 15.47
CA CYS A 242 6.41 16.89 15.81
C CYS A 242 5.60 15.98 16.74
N SER A 243 5.73 16.25 18.05
CA SER A 243 5.05 15.48 19.09
C SER A 243 3.55 15.26 18.83
N GLY A 244 3.12 14.00 18.89
CA GLY A 244 1.72 13.58 18.75
C GLY A 244 1.21 13.46 17.31
N GLY A 245 2.04 13.74 16.31
CA GLY A 245 1.69 13.63 14.88
C GLY A 245 2.03 12.28 14.23
N GLY A 246 2.84 11.45 14.89
CA GLY A 246 3.43 10.23 14.32
C GLY A 246 4.90 10.46 13.95
N VAL A 247 5.59 9.39 13.56
CA VAL A 247 6.99 9.50 13.10
C VAL A 247 7.07 10.29 11.81
N ASP A 248 8.15 11.04 11.62
CA ASP A 248 8.40 11.83 10.42
C ASP A 248 8.38 10.92 9.18
N PRO A 249 7.84 11.40 8.04
CA PRO A 249 7.66 10.62 6.84
C PRO A 249 8.97 10.46 6.04
N ILE A 250 10.01 9.91 6.66
CA ILE A 250 11.37 9.77 6.10
C ILE A 250 11.44 8.90 4.83
N HIS A 251 10.39 8.11 4.58
CA HIS A 251 10.24 7.26 3.41
C HIS A 251 9.49 7.96 2.26
N ASN A 252 9.00 9.17 2.47
CA ASN A 252 8.24 9.91 1.47
C ASN A 252 9.18 10.55 0.43
N TYR A 253 8.79 10.49 -0.85
CA TYR A 253 9.57 11.12 -1.90
C TYR A 253 9.68 12.65 -1.79
N MET A 254 8.78 13.30 -1.04
CA MET A 254 8.78 14.76 -0.82
C MET A 254 9.59 15.20 0.40
N ASP A 255 10.32 14.30 1.05
CA ASP A 255 11.32 14.60 2.08
C ASP A 255 12.74 14.65 1.48
N TYR A 256 13.75 14.97 2.30
CA TYR A 256 15.17 15.10 1.93
C TYR A 256 16.06 13.91 2.31
N SER A 257 15.44 12.82 2.77
CA SER A 257 16.13 11.55 3.03
C SER A 257 16.92 11.04 1.81
N TYR A 258 17.87 10.15 2.04
CA TYR A 258 18.63 9.52 0.96
C TYR A 258 17.72 8.72 0.03
N ASP A 259 18.17 8.57 -1.23
CA ASP A 259 17.46 7.76 -2.19
C ASP A 259 17.21 6.36 -1.65
N SER A 260 18.15 5.75 -0.92
CA SER A 260 17.99 4.38 -0.40
C SER A 260 16.79 4.17 0.54
N CYS A 261 16.24 5.22 1.15
CA CYS A 261 15.13 5.11 2.10
C CYS A 261 13.82 5.73 1.63
N MET A 262 13.77 6.57 0.59
CA MET A 262 12.47 7.05 0.07
C MET A 262 11.80 5.97 -0.80
N THR A 263 10.55 5.62 -0.53
CA THR A 263 9.84 4.50 -1.16
C THR A 263 8.42 4.84 -1.64
N GLU A 264 7.84 5.97 -1.23
CA GLU A 264 6.41 6.19 -1.46
C GLU A 264 5.95 7.65 -1.60
N PHE A 265 4.78 7.77 -2.24
CA PHE A 265 3.84 8.87 -2.03
C PHE A 265 2.67 8.34 -1.20
N THR A 266 2.04 9.20 -0.41
CA THR A 266 0.78 8.88 0.26
C THR A 266 -0.41 8.91 -0.72
N ALA A 267 -1.55 8.35 -0.32
CA ALA A 267 -2.76 8.38 -1.14
C ALA A 267 -3.30 9.82 -1.29
N GLY A 268 -3.18 10.63 -0.24
CA GLY A 268 -3.53 12.05 -0.23
C GLY A 268 -2.64 12.86 -1.17
N GLN A 269 -1.34 12.59 -1.21
CA GLN A 269 -0.43 13.20 -2.19
C GLN A 269 -0.86 12.86 -3.62
N ILE A 270 -1.16 11.59 -3.92
CA ILE A 270 -1.64 11.17 -5.25
C ILE A 270 -2.94 11.90 -5.64
N THR A 271 -3.87 11.98 -4.70
CA THR A 271 -5.15 12.67 -4.87
C THR A 271 -4.97 14.16 -5.15
N ARG A 272 -4.11 14.80 -4.36
CA ARG A 272 -3.77 16.22 -4.48
C ARG A 272 -3.17 16.50 -5.84
N PHE A 273 -2.11 15.78 -6.22
CA PHE A 273 -1.40 16.09 -7.44
C PHE A 273 -2.22 15.78 -8.71
N LYS A 274 -3.11 14.77 -8.68
CA LYS A 274 -4.06 14.53 -9.78
C LYS A 274 -5.03 15.70 -9.97
N SER A 275 -5.51 16.24 -8.86
CA SER A 275 -6.41 17.40 -8.88
C SER A 275 -5.70 18.66 -9.39
N GLN A 276 -4.44 18.84 -8.99
CA GLN A 276 -3.57 19.94 -9.42
C GLN A 276 -3.32 19.89 -10.93
N ILE A 277 -2.88 18.76 -11.48
CA ILE A 277 -2.61 18.65 -12.92
C ILE A 277 -3.87 18.68 -13.78
N ALA A 278 -5.02 18.21 -13.28
CA ALA A 278 -6.28 18.39 -13.96
C ALA A 278 -6.64 19.87 -14.07
N THR A 279 -6.47 20.62 -12.97
CA THR A 279 -6.82 22.05 -12.86
C THR A 279 -5.90 22.93 -13.71
N TYR A 280 -4.59 22.74 -13.60
CA TYR A 280 -3.62 23.68 -14.17
C TYR A 280 -3.00 23.22 -15.48
N ARG A 281 -2.92 21.90 -15.71
CA ARG A 281 -2.20 21.34 -16.86
C ARG A 281 -3.12 20.72 -17.90
N GLY A 282 -4.43 20.67 -17.62
CA GLY A 282 -5.41 20.00 -18.47
C GLY A 282 -5.18 18.48 -18.59
N ILE A 283 -4.29 17.92 -17.76
CA ILE A 283 -4.01 16.49 -17.71
C ILE A 283 -5.16 15.84 -16.95
N ARG A 284 -6.14 15.33 -17.70
CA ARG A 284 -7.28 14.62 -17.14
C ARG A 284 -6.93 13.16 -17.00
N SER A 285 -6.40 12.84 -15.82
CA SER A 285 -6.19 11.46 -15.41
C SER A 285 -7.51 10.79 -15.06
N PRO A 286 -7.67 9.46 -15.23
CA PRO A 286 -8.71 8.74 -14.52
C PRO A 286 -8.56 9.07 -13.04
N TYR A 287 -9.49 9.87 -12.55
CA TYR A 287 -9.60 10.13 -11.14
C TYR A 287 -10.44 9.00 -10.56
N ALA A 288 -9.84 8.20 -9.68
CA ALA A 288 -10.62 7.58 -8.62
C ALA A 288 -11.03 8.74 -7.70
N SER A 289 -12.31 9.09 -7.63
CA SER A 289 -12.77 10.15 -6.72
C SER A 289 -12.73 9.70 -5.27
N PRO A 290 -12.05 10.44 -4.36
CA PRO A 290 -12.56 10.69 -3.03
C PRO A 290 -13.63 11.78 -3.12
N VAL A 291 -14.85 11.55 -2.65
CA VAL A 291 -15.92 12.57 -2.66
C VAL A 291 -16.04 13.26 -1.30
N ASN A 292 -15.56 14.50 -1.27
CA ASN A 292 -16.07 15.72 -0.63
C ASN A 292 -16.63 15.66 0.81
N GLN A 293 -15.85 16.24 1.75
CA GLN A 293 -16.40 17.21 2.69
C GLN A 293 -16.92 18.46 1.94
N PRO A 294 -18.01 19.12 2.37
CA PRO A 294 -18.56 20.28 1.68
C PRO A 294 -17.81 21.57 2.05
N ARG A 295 -17.55 22.43 1.05
CA ARG A 295 -17.33 23.86 1.28
C ARG A 295 -18.66 24.57 1.34
N GLY A 296 -18.83 25.36 2.41
CA GLY A 296 -20.04 26.08 2.74
C GLY A 296 -20.39 27.18 1.74
N ASN A 297 -21.69 27.31 1.50
CA ASN A 297 -22.27 28.54 1.00
C ASN A 297 -22.38 29.56 2.14
N SER A 298 -21.98 30.78 1.81
CA SER A 298 -22.22 32.04 2.52
C SER A 298 -23.68 32.18 2.99
N LEU A 299 -23.89 31.99 4.30
CA LEU A 299 -24.93 32.62 5.14
C LEU A 299 -24.73 32.11 6.58
N GLY A 300 -23.85 32.75 7.35
CA GLY A 300 -23.61 32.32 8.73
C GLY A 300 -22.46 32.96 9.49
N THR A 301 -22.03 34.19 9.18
CA THR A 301 -21.29 35.01 10.15
C THR A 301 -22.28 35.56 11.18
N CYS A 302 -22.56 34.81 12.23
CA CYS A 302 -22.93 35.40 13.53
C CYS A 302 -22.87 34.36 14.66
N LEU A 303 -22.13 34.72 15.71
CA LEU A 303 -22.04 34.09 17.03
C LEU A 303 -21.32 32.73 17.13
N ASN A 304 -20.03 32.78 17.54
CA ASN A 304 -19.64 32.35 18.90
C ASN A 304 -18.11 32.44 19.11
N GLN A 305 -17.59 33.67 19.08
CA GLN A 305 -16.56 34.07 20.05
C GLN A 305 -17.29 34.89 21.11
N LEU A 306 -17.59 34.28 22.26
CA LEU A 306 -17.76 34.88 23.59
C LEU A 306 -18.48 33.89 24.52
N ARG A 307 -17.71 33.16 25.32
CA ARG A 307 -17.95 33.10 26.77
C ARG A 307 -16.73 32.55 27.50
N HIS A 308 -15.86 33.49 27.83
CA HIS A 308 -15.02 33.42 29.00
C HIS A 308 -15.84 33.84 30.23
N ARG A 309 -15.73 33.03 31.30
CA ARG A 309 -15.73 33.39 32.75
C ARG A 309 -17.04 33.43 33.57
N TYR A 310 -16.85 32.93 34.81
CA TYR A 310 -17.66 32.91 36.04
C TYR A 310 -18.66 31.74 36.17
N ARG A 311 -18.80 30.97 37.27
CA ARG A 311 -18.36 31.00 38.70
C ARG A 311 -18.68 29.59 39.33
N LEU A 312 -17.81 28.96 40.15
CA LEU A 312 -17.86 28.78 41.64
C LEU A 312 -19.21 28.20 42.20
N LEU A 313 -19.37 27.24 43.15
CA LEU A 313 -18.56 26.57 44.21
C LEU A 313 -19.39 25.41 44.88
N ILE A 314 -18.68 24.40 45.43
CA ILE A 314 -18.83 23.60 46.70
C ILE A 314 -20.06 22.67 46.98
N TRP A 315 -19.76 21.36 47.26
CA TRP A 315 -19.88 20.59 48.53
C TRP A 315 -19.39 19.12 48.27
N MET A 316 -18.29 18.59 48.87
CA MET A 316 -18.15 17.85 50.16
C MET A 316 -19.23 16.75 50.36
N GLN A 317 -19.01 15.47 50.73
CA GLN A 317 -17.92 14.75 51.44
C GLN A 317 -18.29 13.24 51.59
N TYR A 318 -17.32 12.40 52.05
CA TYR A 318 -17.41 11.04 52.66
C TYR A 318 -17.34 9.80 51.72
N ASP A 319 -16.61 8.71 52.00
CA ASP A 319 -15.68 8.34 53.09
C ASP A 319 -14.75 7.17 52.66
N THR A 320 -13.73 6.98 53.49
CA THR A 320 -12.53 6.13 53.55
C THR A 320 -12.70 4.59 53.62
N LEU A 321 -11.67 3.82 53.19
CA LEU A 321 -11.02 2.72 53.95
C LEU A 321 -9.88 1.98 53.15
N THR A 322 -8.64 2.47 53.30
CA THR A 322 -7.49 1.82 53.97
C THR A 322 -7.04 0.36 53.62
N GLN A 323 -5.87 0.30 52.95
CA GLN A 323 -4.64 -0.51 53.23
C GLN A 323 -4.45 -1.98 52.73
N PHE A 324 -3.34 -2.13 51.97
CA PHE A 324 -2.25 -3.14 52.02
C PHE A 324 -2.56 -4.66 52.11
N VAL A 325 -1.93 -5.45 51.23
CA VAL A 325 -0.70 -6.24 51.53
C VAL A 325 -0.24 -7.00 50.27
N LEU A 326 1.03 -6.81 49.89
CA LEU A 326 1.82 -7.73 49.07
C LEU A 326 2.74 -8.56 49.98
N ALA A 327 2.95 -9.81 49.54
CA ALA A 327 4.12 -10.66 49.75
C ALA A 327 4.24 -11.59 50.99
N ARG A 328 4.20 -12.88 50.63
CA ARG A 328 5.11 -13.99 51.01
C ARG A 328 5.09 -14.60 52.42
N ARG A 329 4.75 -15.90 52.39
CA ARG A 329 5.42 -17.04 53.04
C ARG A 329 5.66 -16.94 54.55
N ARG A 330 4.91 -17.75 55.31
CA ARG A 330 5.41 -18.92 56.07
C ARG A 330 4.23 -19.67 56.69
N GLY A 331 4.38 -20.98 56.75
CA GLY A 331 3.30 -21.94 56.91
C GLY A 331 2.68 -22.06 58.29
N LYS A 332 1.61 -22.84 58.34
CA LYS A 332 1.49 -24.07 59.13
C LYS A 332 0.14 -24.70 58.78
N ALA A 333 0.22 -25.83 58.07
CA ALA A 333 -0.89 -26.75 57.93
C ALA A 333 -0.86 -27.71 59.12
N GLN A 334 -1.95 -27.79 59.86
CA GLN A 334 -2.29 -28.91 60.72
C GLN A 334 -3.73 -29.25 60.38
N TRP A 335 -3.95 -30.41 59.77
CA TRP A 335 -5.06 -31.34 60.03
C TRP A 335 -4.98 -32.50 59.02
N SER A 336 -4.82 -33.71 59.57
CA SER A 336 -5.01 -35.03 58.95
C SER A 336 -5.75 -35.88 60.01
N PRO A 337 -6.37 -37.04 59.72
CA PRO A 337 -6.64 -37.73 58.44
C PRO A 337 -8.12 -38.21 58.33
N PRO A 338 -8.47 -39.00 57.30
CA PRO A 338 -9.04 -40.32 57.63
C PRO A 338 -8.46 -41.49 56.80
N VAL A 339 -8.60 -42.70 57.33
CA VAL A 339 -8.18 -44.03 56.82
C VAL A 339 -9.34 -45.01 57.16
N PRO A 340 -9.47 -46.24 56.61
CA PRO A 340 -9.52 -46.73 55.22
C PRO A 340 -10.77 -47.64 54.96
N ARG A 341 -10.90 -48.20 53.74
CA ARG A 341 -11.35 -49.60 53.44
C ARG A 341 -11.32 -49.83 51.92
N SER A 342 -10.35 -50.56 51.37
CA SER A 342 -10.33 -52.01 51.09
C SER A 342 -11.30 -52.49 49.99
N SER A 343 -10.78 -52.86 48.83
CA SER A 343 -10.77 -54.26 48.34
C SER A 343 -10.18 -54.35 46.93
N SER A 344 -9.17 -55.20 46.80
CA SER A 344 -8.53 -55.62 45.55
C SER A 344 -9.09 -56.99 45.17
N THR A 345 -9.32 -57.23 43.88
CA THR A 345 -9.25 -58.60 43.33
C THR A 345 -8.68 -58.63 41.91
N ARG A 346 -7.53 -59.32 41.82
CA ARG A 346 -7.06 -60.28 40.80
C ARG A 346 -6.53 -59.79 39.44
N VAL A 347 -5.27 -60.20 39.22
CA VAL A 347 -4.51 -60.35 37.96
C VAL A 347 -4.57 -61.84 37.54
N PRO A 348 -4.37 -62.19 36.25
CA PRO A 348 -3.10 -62.82 35.81
C PRO A 348 -2.63 -62.28 34.44
N LEU A 349 -1.35 -61.92 34.23
CA LEU A 349 -0.17 -62.74 33.88
C LEU A 349 -0.32 -63.60 32.61
N VAL A 350 0.37 -63.23 31.52
CA VAL A 350 1.20 -64.14 30.70
C VAL A 350 2.32 -63.33 30.01
N THR A 351 3.56 -63.75 30.25
CA THR A 351 4.79 -63.41 29.52
C THR A 351 5.24 -64.61 28.69
N SER A 352 5.82 -64.40 27.51
CA SER A 352 6.78 -65.27 26.78
C SER A 352 7.24 -64.52 25.52
N ALA A 353 8.53 -64.13 25.39
CA ALA A 353 9.65 -64.88 24.74
C ALA A 353 9.43 -65.00 23.20
N ALA A 354 10.38 -64.78 22.27
CA ALA A 354 11.83 -64.85 22.22
C ALA A 354 12.32 -64.11 20.91
N MET A 355 13.53 -63.51 20.85
CA MET A 355 14.74 -63.98 20.12
C MET A 355 14.62 -64.04 18.56
N LEU A 356 15.59 -63.73 17.68
CA LEU A 356 17.03 -63.42 17.67
C LEU A 356 17.41 -63.03 16.19
N PHE A 357 18.38 -62.12 15.96
CA PHE A 357 19.49 -62.11 14.95
C PHE A 357 19.18 -62.29 13.43
N SER A 358 19.89 -61.80 12.40
CA SER A 358 21.22 -61.18 12.09
C SER A 358 21.15 -60.74 10.59
N ALA A 359 21.55 -59.53 10.17
CA ALA A 359 22.86 -59.09 9.63
C ALA A 359 23.23 -59.50 8.16
N LEU A 360 23.52 -58.47 7.34
CA LEU A 360 24.24 -58.36 6.02
C LEU A 360 23.55 -58.95 4.76
N SER A 361 23.58 -58.37 3.54
CA SER A 361 24.49 -57.40 2.89
C SER A 361 23.92 -56.86 1.54
N ALA A 362 24.35 -55.64 1.18
CA ALA A 362 24.74 -55.16 -0.17
C ALA A 362 23.73 -54.75 -1.28
N LEU A 363 23.87 -53.47 -1.70
CA LEU A 363 23.59 -52.83 -3.01
C LEU A 363 22.12 -52.86 -3.54
N ALA A 364 21.47 -51.81 -4.05
CA ALA A 364 21.94 -50.68 -4.86
C ALA A 364 20.84 -49.57 -4.98
N PHE A 365 21.26 -48.36 -5.36
CA PHE A 365 20.47 -47.24 -5.93
C PHE A 365 19.37 -46.54 -5.09
N GLY A 366 19.64 -45.27 -4.76
CA GLY A 366 18.76 -44.20 -5.23
C GLY A 366 17.96 -43.39 -4.19
N ILE A 367 18.55 -42.27 -3.76
CA ILE A 367 17.90 -40.95 -3.56
C ILE A 367 16.59 -40.90 -2.75
N SER A 368 16.66 -40.43 -1.50
CA SER A 368 16.08 -39.13 -1.09
C SER A 368 16.22 -38.91 0.42
N ALA A 369 16.81 -37.76 0.76
CA ALA A 369 16.91 -37.25 2.11
C ALA A 369 15.52 -37.03 2.71
N ALA A 370 15.17 -37.78 3.75
CA ALA A 370 14.15 -37.39 4.71
C ALA A 370 14.79 -36.45 5.75
N LEU A 371 15.02 -35.19 5.35
CA LEU A 371 15.13 -34.10 6.31
C LEU A 371 13.70 -33.81 6.77
N ALA A 372 13.38 -34.27 7.98
CA ALA A 372 12.19 -33.87 8.70
C ALA A 372 12.15 -32.33 8.77
N ALA A 373 11.28 -31.73 7.96
CA ALA A 373 10.92 -30.33 8.11
C ALA A 373 10.22 -30.18 9.47
N PRO A 374 10.56 -29.16 10.28
CA PRO A 374 9.88 -28.93 11.54
C PRO A 374 8.40 -28.68 11.26
N TYR A 375 7.54 -29.48 11.89
CA TYR A 375 6.11 -29.21 11.99
C TYR A 375 5.95 -27.87 12.72
N TYR A 376 5.77 -26.79 11.95
CA TYR A 376 5.27 -25.53 12.47
C TYR A 376 3.82 -25.76 12.89
N ASN A 377 3.62 -25.97 14.19
CA ASN A 377 2.30 -25.95 14.81
C ASN A 377 1.83 -24.49 14.90
N HIS A 378 1.54 -23.87 13.77
CA HIS A 378 0.84 -22.60 13.73
C HIS A 378 -0.63 -22.92 14.01
N THR A 379 -1.16 -22.46 15.14
CA THR A 379 -2.61 -22.36 15.31
C THR A 379 -3.11 -21.48 14.16
N ILE A 380 -3.79 -22.08 13.19
CA ILE A 380 -4.34 -21.33 12.04
C ILE A 380 -5.52 -20.54 12.60
N SER A 381 -5.31 -19.25 12.89
CA SER A 381 -6.39 -18.28 13.03
C SER A 381 -6.84 -17.87 11.63
N ARG A 382 -8.15 -17.74 11.41
CA ARG A 382 -8.64 -17.13 10.17
C ARG A 382 -8.11 -15.71 10.10
N SER A 383 -7.34 -15.46 9.04
CA SER A 383 -6.84 -14.16 8.65
C SER A 383 -7.20 -13.97 7.18
N CYS A 384 -7.91 -12.90 6.86
CA CYS A 384 -8.12 -12.46 5.49
C CYS A 384 -7.17 -11.30 5.19
N GLY A 385 -6.53 -11.34 4.04
CA GLY A 385 -5.65 -10.27 3.59
C GLY A 385 -6.30 -9.53 2.45
N ILE A 386 -7.37 -8.77 2.68
CA ILE A 386 -7.88 -7.93 1.58
C ILE A 386 -6.75 -6.98 1.18
N ALA A 387 -6.46 -6.87 -0.12
CA ALA A 387 -5.58 -5.82 -0.66
C ALA A 387 -6.01 -4.39 -0.24
N ASP A 388 -7.23 -4.27 0.31
CA ASP A 388 -7.94 -3.07 0.73
C ASP A 388 -8.40 -3.09 2.21
N ALA A 389 -8.08 -4.09 3.05
CA ALA A 389 -8.54 -4.15 4.47
C ALA A 389 -7.63 -3.38 5.43
N GLN A 390 -6.47 -2.93 4.95
CA GLN A 390 -5.69 -1.88 5.58
C GLN A 390 -5.97 -0.51 4.96
N LYS A 391 -7.18 -0.32 4.39
CA LYS A 391 -7.66 1.01 4.07
C LYS A 391 -7.88 1.77 5.38
N SER A 392 -7.29 2.95 5.48
CA SER A 392 -7.59 3.87 6.57
C SER A 392 -9.11 4.09 6.64
N ALA A 393 -9.62 4.47 7.82
CA ALA A 393 -11.03 4.84 7.97
C ALA A 393 -11.47 5.87 6.92
N GLU A 394 -10.55 6.72 6.45
CA GLU A 394 -10.76 7.69 5.38
C GLU A 394 -10.98 7.06 4.00
N LEU A 395 -10.23 6.01 3.63
CA LEU A 395 -10.40 5.31 2.36
C LEU A 395 -11.70 4.49 2.34
N ILE A 396 -12.10 3.93 3.48
CA ILE A 396 -13.41 3.29 3.64
C ILE A 396 -14.50 4.35 3.54
N ALA A 397 -14.41 5.45 4.31
CA ALA A 397 -15.38 6.54 4.24
C ALA A 397 -15.51 7.14 2.83
N ALA A 398 -14.40 7.25 2.08
CA ALA A 398 -14.42 7.71 0.69
C ALA A 398 -15.12 6.72 -0.25
N ALA A 399 -14.84 5.42 -0.09
CA ALA A 399 -15.53 4.36 -0.85
C ALA A 399 -17.03 4.35 -0.54
N GLU A 400 -17.41 4.57 0.71
CA GLU A 400 -18.80 4.64 1.16
C GLU A 400 -19.51 5.91 0.73
N ALA A 401 -18.83 7.07 0.74
CA ALA A 401 -19.37 8.31 0.19
C ALA A 401 -19.62 8.18 -1.32
N HIS A 402 -18.68 7.55 -2.05
CA HIS A 402 -18.85 7.24 -3.46
C HIS A 402 -20.03 6.29 -3.68
N PHE A 403 -20.10 5.19 -2.91
CA PHE A 403 -21.20 4.24 -3.01
C PHE A 403 -22.54 4.90 -2.71
N ALA A 404 -22.66 5.68 -1.63
CA ALA A 404 -23.89 6.39 -1.26
C ALA A 404 -24.36 7.37 -2.33
N ALA A 405 -23.43 8.04 -3.03
CA ALA A 405 -23.74 8.98 -4.12
C ALA A 405 -24.16 8.29 -5.43
N ASN A 406 -23.75 7.04 -5.64
CA ASN A 406 -23.93 6.33 -6.92
C ASN A 406 -24.79 5.06 -6.79
N LYS A 407 -25.31 4.74 -5.60
CA LYS A 407 -26.05 3.51 -5.34
C LYS A 407 -27.28 3.42 -6.25
N VAL A 408 -27.41 2.30 -6.94
CA VAL A 408 -28.58 1.96 -7.74
C VAL A 408 -29.44 0.95 -6.98
N THR A 409 -30.76 1.17 -6.90
CA THR A 409 -31.70 0.23 -6.29
C THR A 409 -32.02 -0.92 -7.26
N LEU A 410 -31.73 -2.17 -6.89
CA LEU A 410 -32.01 -3.34 -7.72
C LEU A 410 -33.40 -3.95 -7.47
N LYS A 411 -34.06 -4.36 -8.56
CA LYS A 411 -35.09 -5.43 -8.57
C LYS A 411 -34.40 -6.79 -8.71
N ALA A 412 -35.08 -7.89 -8.37
CA ALA A 412 -34.48 -9.18 -8.00
C ALA A 412 -34.08 -10.11 -9.16
N GLY A 413 -32.97 -10.85 -8.97
CA GLY A 413 -32.56 -12.05 -9.73
C GLY A 413 -31.26 -11.87 -10.51
N SER A 414 -30.15 -12.50 -10.10
CA SER A 414 -28.91 -12.47 -10.90
C SER A 414 -28.10 -13.77 -10.77
N THR A 415 -27.54 -14.23 -11.90
CA THR A 415 -26.69 -15.41 -12.00
C THR A 415 -25.26 -15.00 -12.33
N PHE A 416 -24.29 -15.51 -11.56
CA PHE A 416 -22.86 -15.26 -11.76
C PHE A 416 -22.18 -16.45 -12.43
N ALA A 417 -21.27 -16.17 -13.36
CA ALA A 417 -20.37 -17.16 -13.94
C ALA A 417 -19.06 -17.20 -13.15
N TYR A 418 -18.63 -18.38 -12.68
CA TYR A 418 -17.34 -18.52 -11.99
C TYR A 418 -16.40 -19.55 -12.61
N LYS A 419 -15.11 -19.40 -12.27
CA LYS A 419 -14.04 -20.30 -12.72
C LYS A 419 -13.01 -20.58 -11.65
N PHE A 420 -12.69 -21.86 -11.47
CA PHE A 420 -11.67 -22.37 -10.55
C PHE A 420 -10.33 -22.56 -11.25
N ILE A 421 -9.23 -22.25 -10.55
CA ILE A 421 -7.87 -22.54 -11.02
C ILE A 421 -7.10 -23.35 -9.99
N THR A 422 -6.65 -24.55 -10.38
CA THR A 422 -6.00 -25.53 -9.50
C THR A 422 -4.73 -26.12 -10.14
N ARG A 423 -3.83 -26.77 -9.37
CA ARG A 423 -2.69 -27.54 -9.92
C ARG A 423 -3.12 -28.96 -10.35
N PRO A 424 -2.40 -29.67 -11.25
CA PRO A 424 -2.90 -30.92 -11.83
C PRO A 424 -2.48 -32.25 -11.16
N THR A 425 -1.53 -32.30 -10.22
CA THR A 425 -0.87 -33.60 -9.90
C THR A 425 -1.22 -34.28 -8.57
N ALA A 426 -1.52 -33.58 -7.46
CA ALA A 426 -1.94 -34.21 -6.18
C ALA A 426 -2.65 -33.23 -5.23
N LEU A 427 -3.55 -33.72 -4.36
CA LEU A 427 -4.30 -32.90 -3.39
C LEU A 427 -3.35 -32.07 -2.50
N ALA A 428 -2.29 -32.71 -1.97
CA ALA A 428 -1.23 -32.08 -1.16
C ALA A 428 -0.41 -31.00 -1.91
N GLN A 429 -0.63 -30.85 -3.22
CA GLN A 429 0.09 -29.95 -4.10
C GLN A 429 -0.81 -28.84 -4.70
N GLY A 430 -2.05 -28.69 -4.22
CA GLY A 430 -2.98 -27.68 -4.71
C GLY A 430 -3.95 -28.14 -5.80
N ASN A 431 -4.09 -29.45 -6.01
CA ASN A 431 -5.05 -30.01 -6.96
C ASN A 431 -6.42 -30.20 -6.31
N VAL A 432 -7.25 -29.15 -6.30
CA VAL A 432 -8.63 -29.27 -5.79
C VAL A 432 -9.46 -30.11 -6.77
N PRO A 433 -10.05 -31.25 -6.34
CA PRO A 433 -10.87 -32.10 -7.19
C PRO A 433 -12.15 -31.41 -7.63
N ASP A 434 -12.68 -31.77 -8.79
CA ASP A 434 -13.94 -31.20 -9.31
C ASP A 434 -15.12 -31.44 -8.36
N SER A 435 -15.09 -32.50 -7.56
CA SER A 435 -16.07 -32.74 -6.50
C SER A 435 -16.01 -31.68 -5.39
N GLN A 436 -14.83 -31.26 -4.96
CA GLN A 436 -14.68 -30.18 -3.96
C GLN A 436 -14.99 -28.81 -4.55
N ILE A 437 -14.70 -28.60 -5.84
CA ILE A 437 -15.15 -27.41 -6.59
C ILE A 437 -16.68 -27.37 -6.58
N THR A 438 -17.34 -28.46 -6.97
CA THR A 438 -18.80 -28.62 -6.96
C THR A 438 -19.38 -28.38 -5.56
N SER A 439 -18.78 -28.96 -4.53
CA SER A 439 -19.21 -28.73 -3.14
C SER A 439 -19.03 -27.27 -2.72
N SER A 440 -17.94 -26.60 -3.13
CA SER A 440 -17.72 -25.17 -2.85
C SER A 440 -18.82 -24.30 -3.42
N ILE A 441 -19.27 -24.64 -4.63
CA ILE A 441 -20.35 -23.96 -5.34
C ILE A 441 -21.69 -24.20 -4.66
N SER A 442 -21.98 -25.45 -4.31
CA SER A 442 -23.22 -25.82 -3.61
C SER A 442 -23.28 -25.11 -2.26
N ALA A 443 -22.17 -25.08 -1.52
CA ALA A 443 -22.05 -24.33 -0.28
C ALA A 443 -22.28 -22.83 -0.51
N LEU A 444 -21.61 -22.22 -1.50
CA LEU A 444 -21.78 -20.80 -1.83
C LEU A 444 -23.24 -20.46 -2.15
N ASN A 445 -23.89 -21.25 -3.02
CA ASN A 445 -25.31 -21.07 -3.34
C ASN A 445 -26.22 -21.28 -2.13
N SER A 446 -25.92 -22.24 -1.26
CA SER A 446 -26.67 -22.45 -0.03
C SER A 446 -26.58 -21.24 0.89
N HIS A 447 -25.37 -20.68 1.08
CA HIS A 447 -25.13 -19.55 1.97
C HIS A 447 -25.71 -18.24 1.45
N TYR A 448 -25.76 -18.06 0.12
CA TYR A 448 -26.37 -16.89 -0.53
C TYR A 448 -27.84 -17.07 -0.92
N SER A 449 -28.47 -18.21 -0.63
CA SER A 449 -29.84 -18.54 -1.07
C SER A 449 -30.88 -17.47 -0.72
N GLY A 450 -30.80 -16.87 0.48
CA GLY A 450 -31.69 -15.79 0.92
C GLY A 450 -31.43 -14.43 0.25
N SER A 451 -30.30 -14.27 -0.46
CA SER A 451 -29.97 -13.02 -1.15
C SER A 451 -30.62 -12.90 -2.52
N GLY A 452 -31.09 -13.99 -3.14
CA GLY A 452 -31.53 -13.99 -4.54
C GLY A 452 -30.37 -13.91 -5.55
N LEU A 453 -29.13 -14.07 -5.09
CA LEU A 453 -27.96 -14.33 -5.92
C LEU A 453 -27.80 -15.84 -6.11
N SER A 454 -27.42 -16.24 -7.33
CA SER A 454 -27.07 -17.62 -7.65
C SER A 454 -25.78 -17.67 -8.45
N PHE A 455 -24.97 -18.68 -8.21
CA PHE A 455 -23.66 -18.85 -8.81
C PHE A 455 -23.68 -20.12 -9.67
N ALA A 456 -23.25 -20.02 -10.94
CA ALA A 456 -23.12 -21.13 -11.88
C ALA A 456 -21.69 -21.28 -12.45
N LEU A 457 -21.25 -22.53 -12.68
CA LEU A 457 -19.88 -22.86 -13.08
C LEU A 457 -19.74 -22.62 -14.55
N ALA A 458 -18.95 -21.61 -14.91
CA ALA A 458 -18.63 -21.34 -16.30
C ALA A 458 -17.48 -22.22 -16.81
N GLY A 459 -16.61 -22.70 -15.93
CA GLY A 459 -15.63 -23.72 -16.24
C GLY A 459 -14.46 -23.74 -15.27
N THR A 460 -13.54 -24.70 -15.42
CA THR A 460 -12.36 -24.85 -14.58
C THR A 460 -11.11 -24.75 -15.45
N ASP A 461 -10.08 -24.02 -15.00
CA ASP A 461 -8.73 -24.09 -15.56
C ASP A 461 -7.83 -24.82 -14.57
N ARG A 462 -6.79 -25.50 -15.06
CA ARG A 462 -5.74 -26.06 -14.20
C ARG A 462 -4.39 -25.54 -14.67
N THR A 463 -3.66 -24.87 -13.77
CA THR A 463 -2.40 -24.19 -14.09
C THR A 463 -1.30 -24.62 -13.15
N THR A 464 -0.17 -25.03 -13.72
CA THR A 464 1.04 -25.38 -12.95
C THR A 464 1.98 -24.19 -12.88
N ASN A 465 2.00 -23.51 -11.75
CA ASN A 465 3.01 -22.50 -11.45
C ASN A 465 3.31 -22.49 -9.94
N ALA A 466 4.51 -22.94 -9.57
CA ALA A 466 4.89 -23.05 -8.16
C ALA A 466 4.98 -21.69 -7.47
N ASN A 467 5.43 -20.65 -8.18
CA ASN A 467 5.55 -19.31 -7.63
C ASN A 467 4.17 -18.68 -7.39
N TRP A 468 3.23 -18.84 -8.32
CA TRP A 468 1.85 -18.38 -8.10
C TRP A 468 1.20 -19.15 -6.95
N PHE A 469 1.35 -20.48 -6.93
CA PHE A 469 0.76 -21.29 -5.87
C PHE A 469 1.33 -20.94 -4.48
N ASN A 470 2.63 -20.72 -4.36
CA ASN A 470 3.26 -20.50 -3.05
C ASN A 470 3.23 -19.03 -2.60
N SER A 471 3.20 -18.08 -3.53
CA SER A 471 3.57 -16.67 -3.26
C SER A 471 2.62 -15.63 -3.85
N ALA A 472 1.49 -16.02 -4.46
CA ALA A 472 0.46 -15.07 -4.93
C ALA A 472 -0.40 -14.50 -3.79
N GLY A 473 0.27 -13.84 -2.84
CA GLY A 473 -0.36 -13.06 -1.78
C GLY A 473 -0.83 -11.67 -2.27
N PRO A 474 -1.59 -10.94 -1.44
CA PRO A 474 -2.08 -9.60 -1.75
C PRO A 474 -0.95 -8.64 -2.14
N SER A 475 -1.18 -7.83 -3.16
CA SER A 475 -0.29 -6.80 -3.69
C SER A 475 1.08 -7.31 -4.18
N THR A 476 1.21 -8.60 -4.46
CA THR A 476 2.46 -9.18 -5.00
C THR A 476 2.49 -9.16 -6.52
N SER A 477 3.70 -9.12 -7.09
CA SER A 477 3.89 -9.34 -8.52
C SER A 477 3.39 -10.72 -8.99
N TYR A 478 3.40 -11.73 -8.11
CA TYR A 478 2.87 -13.06 -8.38
C TYR A 478 1.35 -13.09 -8.48
N GLN A 479 0.63 -12.36 -7.62
CA GLN A 479 -0.82 -12.13 -7.77
C GLN A 479 -1.10 -11.46 -9.11
N THR A 480 -0.42 -10.33 -9.39
CA THR A 480 -0.65 -9.56 -10.61
C THR A 480 -0.43 -10.42 -11.85
N ALA A 481 0.67 -11.18 -11.90
CA ALA A 481 0.97 -12.09 -13.00
C ALA A 481 -0.09 -13.20 -13.14
N MET A 482 -0.48 -13.83 -12.03
CA MET A 482 -1.48 -14.90 -12.01
C MET A 482 -2.84 -14.40 -12.52
N LYS A 483 -3.37 -13.31 -11.95
CA LYS A 483 -4.69 -12.78 -12.33
C LYS A 483 -4.67 -12.18 -13.74
N THR A 484 -3.60 -11.50 -14.14
CA THR A 484 -3.45 -10.98 -15.52
C THR A 484 -3.51 -12.09 -16.56
N ALA A 485 -2.81 -13.20 -16.30
CA ALA A 485 -2.74 -14.33 -17.22
C ALA A 485 -4.04 -15.14 -17.28
N LEU A 486 -4.79 -15.19 -16.19
CA LEU A 486 -5.83 -16.20 -16.00
C LEU A 486 -7.26 -15.66 -15.87
N ARG A 487 -7.45 -14.37 -15.54
CA ARG A 487 -8.78 -13.78 -15.38
C ARG A 487 -9.58 -13.87 -16.68
N LYS A 488 -10.85 -14.26 -16.58
CA LYS A 488 -11.79 -14.35 -17.71
C LYS A 488 -13.05 -13.54 -17.46
N GLY A 489 -13.71 -13.13 -18.55
CA GLY A 489 -14.95 -12.37 -18.52
C GLY A 489 -14.77 -10.90 -18.18
N ASP A 490 -15.89 -10.23 -17.90
CA ASP A 490 -16.00 -8.80 -17.58
C ASP A 490 -16.22 -8.60 -16.06
N ALA A 491 -16.97 -7.55 -15.67
CA ALA A 491 -17.26 -7.21 -14.28
C ALA A 491 -18.22 -8.19 -13.60
N LYS A 492 -18.96 -8.96 -14.41
CA LYS A 492 -20.00 -9.90 -13.97
C LYS A 492 -19.44 -11.31 -13.71
N ALA A 493 -18.19 -11.56 -14.12
CA ALA A 493 -17.53 -12.85 -13.95
C ALA A 493 -16.72 -12.90 -12.65
N LEU A 494 -17.12 -13.79 -11.74
CA LEU A 494 -16.40 -14.06 -10.49
C LEU A 494 -15.26 -15.04 -10.74
N ASN A 495 -14.02 -14.58 -10.74
CA ASN A 495 -12.85 -15.45 -10.88
C ASN A 495 -12.38 -15.92 -9.50
N VAL A 496 -12.24 -17.24 -9.30
CA VAL A 496 -11.81 -17.85 -8.03
C VAL A 496 -10.50 -18.61 -8.23
N TYR A 497 -9.46 -18.20 -7.50
CA TYR A 497 -8.13 -18.79 -7.57
C TYR A 497 -7.84 -19.58 -6.30
N THR A 498 -7.29 -20.79 -6.44
CA THR A 498 -6.84 -21.58 -5.28
C THR A 498 -5.33 -21.58 -5.20
N VAL A 499 -4.78 -21.18 -4.05
CA VAL A 499 -3.32 -21.08 -3.82
C VAL A 499 -2.95 -21.67 -2.47
N GLY A 500 -1.65 -21.85 -2.24
CA GLY A 500 -1.08 -22.49 -1.05
C GLY A 500 -0.58 -21.55 0.04
N PHE A 501 -0.45 -20.25 -0.23
CA PHE A 501 -0.07 -19.23 0.77
C PHE A 501 1.15 -19.61 1.63
N LYS A 502 2.21 -20.14 0.99
CA LYS A 502 3.38 -20.66 1.71
C LYS A 502 4.39 -19.58 2.09
N SER A 503 4.32 -18.39 1.48
CA SER A 503 5.31 -17.33 1.65
C SER A 503 4.77 -15.96 1.26
N GLY A 504 5.52 -14.91 1.60
CA GLY A 504 5.21 -13.52 1.24
C GLY A 504 4.00 -12.97 2.01
N SER A 505 3.37 -11.92 1.48
CA SER A 505 2.20 -11.26 2.07
C SER A 505 0.96 -12.16 2.20
N GLY A 506 0.97 -13.32 1.54
CA GLY A 506 -0.10 -14.31 1.65
C GLY A 506 0.07 -15.30 2.80
N ALA A 507 1.25 -15.38 3.42
CA ALA A 507 1.53 -16.38 4.45
C ALA A 507 0.59 -16.23 5.65
N GLY A 508 -0.11 -17.31 6.00
CA GLY A 508 -1.07 -17.32 7.10
C GLY A 508 -2.50 -16.86 6.75
N LEU A 509 -2.77 -16.51 5.49
CA LEU A 509 -4.12 -16.17 5.06
C LEU A 509 -4.96 -17.41 4.73
N LEU A 510 -6.28 -17.30 4.95
CA LEU A 510 -7.26 -18.22 4.37
C LEU A 510 -7.77 -17.75 3.01
N GLY A 511 -7.77 -16.44 2.77
CA GLY A 511 -8.20 -15.87 1.51
C GLY A 511 -7.98 -14.37 1.42
N TYR A 512 -8.29 -13.84 0.24
CA TYR A 512 -8.47 -12.43 -0.01
C TYR A 512 -9.34 -12.20 -1.24
N ALA A 513 -9.93 -11.02 -1.32
CA ALA A 513 -10.71 -10.57 -2.47
C ALA A 513 -10.42 -9.12 -2.85
N THR A 514 -10.84 -8.74 -4.05
CA THR A 514 -10.93 -7.34 -4.48
C THR A 514 -12.35 -6.82 -4.28
N PHE A 515 -12.50 -5.66 -3.64
CA PHE A 515 -13.80 -5.00 -3.52
C PHE A 515 -14.39 -4.62 -4.90
N PRO A 516 -15.73 -4.58 -5.04
CA PRO A 516 -16.36 -4.21 -6.31
C PRO A 516 -16.02 -2.77 -6.71
N SER A 517 -15.84 -1.86 -5.75
CA SER A 517 -15.38 -0.50 -5.98
C SER A 517 -14.02 -0.40 -6.68
N SER A 518 -13.18 -1.43 -6.55
CA SER A 518 -11.83 -1.48 -7.12
C SER A 518 -11.81 -2.01 -8.56
N TYR A 519 -12.92 -2.60 -9.05
CA TYR A 519 -13.01 -3.22 -10.37
C TYR A 519 -12.64 -2.25 -11.51
N SER A 520 -13.20 -1.04 -11.50
CA SER A 520 -12.98 -0.07 -12.60
C SER A 520 -11.54 0.43 -12.67
N GLY A 521 -10.83 0.49 -11.54
CA GLY A 521 -9.45 0.93 -11.45
C GLY A 521 -8.44 -0.11 -11.93
N ASN A 522 -8.71 -1.39 -11.67
CA ASN A 522 -7.86 -2.49 -12.15
C ASN A 522 -8.68 -3.76 -12.43
N PRO A 523 -9.38 -3.83 -13.58
CA PRO A 523 -10.21 -4.98 -13.91
C PRO A 523 -9.43 -6.30 -13.95
N LYS A 524 -8.13 -6.26 -14.25
CA LYS A 524 -7.27 -7.45 -14.35
C LYS A 524 -6.92 -8.06 -12.99
N ASP A 525 -7.01 -7.29 -11.92
CA ASP A 525 -6.78 -7.78 -10.56
C ASP A 525 -8.07 -8.29 -9.89
N ASP A 526 -9.23 -8.17 -10.54
CA ASP A 526 -10.51 -8.61 -9.99
C ASP A 526 -10.57 -10.12 -9.73
N GLY A 527 -11.08 -10.48 -8.55
CA GLY A 527 -11.43 -11.85 -8.19
C GLY A 527 -11.12 -12.20 -6.74
N VAL A 528 -11.42 -13.44 -6.40
CA VAL A 528 -11.27 -14.04 -5.07
C VAL A 528 -10.14 -15.06 -5.10
N VAL A 529 -9.24 -15.03 -4.12
CA VAL A 529 -8.16 -15.99 -3.95
C VAL A 529 -8.32 -16.67 -2.60
N ILE A 530 -8.38 -18.00 -2.57
CA ILE A 530 -8.56 -18.77 -1.34
C ILE A 530 -7.46 -19.81 -1.16
N LEU A 531 -7.19 -20.16 0.09
CA LEU A 531 -6.35 -21.29 0.46
C LEU A 531 -6.99 -22.57 -0.07
N TYR A 532 -6.27 -23.31 -0.91
CA TYR A 532 -6.79 -24.50 -1.59
C TYR A 532 -7.35 -25.57 -0.62
N SER A 533 -6.83 -25.65 0.60
CA SER A 533 -7.24 -26.63 1.61
C SER A 533 -8.41 -26.18 2.48
N SER A 534 -8.96 -24.98 2.25
CA SER A 534 -10.14 -24.42 2.95
C SER A 534 -11.47 -24.66 2.23
N VAL A 535 -11.44 -25.35 1.09
CA VAL A 535 -12.65 -25.79 0.37
C VAL A 535 -13.39 -26.88 1.17
N PRO A 536 -14.69 -27.14 0.90
CA PRO A 536 -15.42 -28.24 1.51
C PRO A 536 -14.69 -29.58 1.41
N GLY A 537 -14.46 -30.22 2.55
CA GLY A 537 -13.72 -31.48 2.65
C GLY A 537 -12.20 -31.35 2.49
N GLY A 538 -11.67 -30.12 2.50
CA GLY A 538 -10.24 -29.83 2.54
C GLY A 538 -9.62 -30.13 3.93
N THR A 539 -8.30 -29.95 4.04
CA THR A 539 -7.53 -30.33 5.24
C THR A 539 -7.32 -29.20 6.24
N THR A 540 -7.77 -27.98 5.97
CA THR A 540 -7.67 -26.87 6.93
C THR A 540 -8.74 -27.04 8.01
N THR A 541 -8.36 -27.63 9.14
CA THR A 541 -9.25 -27.84 10.30
C THR A 541 -10.01 -26.55 10.66
N ASN A 542 -11.30 -26.69 10.97
CA ASN A 542 -12.25 -25.61 11.31
C ASN A 542 -12.64 -24.64 10.17
N TYR A 543 -11.97 -24.70 9.01
CA TYR A 543 -12.22 -23.78 7.90
C TYR A 543 -12.38 -24.48 6.55
N ASN A 544 -12.86 -25.72 6.57
CA ASN A 544 -12.98 -26.62 5.43
C ASN A 544 -14.45 -26.99 5.11
N GLN A 545 -15.40 -26.11 5.39
CA GLN A 545 -16.82 -26.27 5.05
C GLN A 545 -17.29 -25.27 3.99
N GLY A 546 -16.35 -24.53 3.38
CA GLY A 546 -16.62 -23.59 2.28
C GLY A 546 -17.00 -22.18 2.73
N LYS A 547 -16.92 -21.85 4.03
CA LYS A 547 -17.22 -20.49 4.49
C LYS A 547 -16.12 -19.51 4.13
N THR A 548 -14.89 -19.97 3.89
CA THR A 548 -13.79 -19.12 3.37
C THR A 548 -14.16 -18.49 2.02
N LEU A 549 -14.59 -19.30 1.06
CA LEU A 549 -15.04 -18.76 -0.23
C LEU A 549 -16.25 -17.82 -0.05
N THR A 550 -17.17 -18.16 0.86
CA THR A 550 -18.35 -17.34 1.15
C THR A 550 -17.97 -15.96 1.67
N HIS A 551 -17.03 -15.91 2.62
CA HIS A 551 -16.47 -14.69 3.20
C HIS A 551 -15.79 -13.81 2.15
N GLU A 552 -14.88 -14.39 1.35
CA GLU A 552 -14.17 -13.62 0.31
C GLU A 552 -15.09 -13.14 -0.81
N VAL A 553 -16.10 -13.92 -1.16
CA VAL A 553 -17.16 -13.47 -2.09
C VAL A 553 -17.96 -12.32 -1.47
N GLY A 554 -18.17 -12.32 -0.15
CA GLY A 554 -18.76 -11.19 0.58
C GLY A 554 -18.03 -9.88 0.33
N HIS A 555 -16.70 -9.88 0.43
CA HIS A 555 -15.87 -8.72 0.06
C HIS A 555 -15.96 -8.37 -1.43
N TRP A 556 -15.92 -9.35 -2.32
CA TRP A 556 -16.08 -9.13 -3.77
C TRP A 556 -17.44 -8.51 -4.15
N LEU A 557 -18.45 -8.74 -3.29
CA LEU A 557 -19.78 -8.15 -3.36
C LEU A 557 -19.94 -6.87 -2.52
N GLY A 558 -18.92 -6.41 -1.78
CA GLY A 558 -18.92 -5.11 -1.10
C GLY A 558 -19.26 -5.13 0.40
N LEU A 559 -19.21 -6.28 1.06
CA LEU A 559 -19.34 -6.38 2.51
C LEU A 559 -17.99 -6.17 3.21
N TYR A 560 -17.99 -5.42 4.30
CA TYR A 560 -16.86 -5.34 5.22
C TYR A 560 -16.93 -6.45 6.26
N HIS A 561 -15.85 -6.60 7.02
CA HIS A 561 -15.88 -7.39 8.23
C HIS A 561 -16.88 -6.81 9.24
N THR A 562 -17.49 -7.66 10.05
CA THR A 562 -18.40 -7.24 11.13
C THR A 562 -17.70 -6.38 12.20
N PHE A 563 -16.40 -6.60 12.41
CA PHE A 563 -15.53 -5.80 13.29
C PHE A 563 -14.91 -4.58 12.62
N GLN A 564 -15.32 -4.24 11.39
CA GLN A 564 -14.81 -3.07 10.70
C GLN A 564 -15.17 -1.81 11.48
N GLY A 565 -14.19 -0.95 11.77
CA GLY A 565 -14.43 0.27 12.55
C GLY A 565 -14.65 0.04 14.06
N GLY A 566 -14.62 -1.21 14.54
CA GLY A 566 -14.82 -1.57 15.94
C GLY A 566 -16.20 -1.15 16.46
N CYS A 567 -16.26 -0.69 17.71
CA CYS A 567 -17.52 -0.27 18.33
C CYS A 567 -18.04 1.10 17.84
N ALA A 568 -17.30 1.80 16.98
CA ALA A 568 -17.69 3.12 16.54
C ALA A 568 -18.55 3.04 15.28
N SER A 569 -19.67 3.76 15.29
CA SER A 569 -20.44 4.02 14.06
C SER A 569 -19.54 4.71 13.02
N PRO A 570 -19.64 4.36 11.73
CA PRO A 570 -20.67 3.50 11.12
C PRO A 570 -20.33 2.00 11.06
N GLY A 571 -19.26 1.55 11.72
CA GLY A 571 -18.88 0.13 11.76
C GLY A 571 -18.62 -0.46 10.36
N ASP A 572 -19.30 -1.55 10.05
CA ASP A 572 -19.29 -2.23 8.75
C ASP A 572 -20.24 -1.60 7.71
N TYR A 573 -20.82 -0.43 8.04
CA TYR A 573 -21.79 0.30 7.21
C TYR A 573 -23.06 -0.51 6.92
N VAL A 574 -23.47 -1.33 7.87
CA VAL A 574 -24.74 -2.06 7.87
C VAL A 574 -25.41 -1.91 9.24
N ASP A 575 -26.51 -1.17 9.28
CA ASP A 575 -27.20 -0.79 10.52
C ASP A 575 -27.71 -1.97 11.36
N ASP A 576 -28.01 -3.12 10.73
CA ASP A 576 -28.51 -4.32 11.42
C ASP A 576 -27.42 -5.36 11.74
N THR A 577 -26.14 -5.01 11.53
CA THR A 577 -25.01 -5.79 12.05
C THR A 577 -24.65 -5.26 13.44
N PRO A 578 -24.73 -6.07 14.51
CA PRO A 578 -24.22 -5.69 15.82
C PRO A 578 -22.72 -5.31 15.76
N PRO A 579 -22.29 -4.18 16.35
CA PRO A 579 -20.90 -3.77 16.32
C PRO A 579 -20.05 -4.70 17.20
N GLU A 580 -18.83 -5.02 16.75
CA GLU A 580 -17.87 -5.78 17.54
C GLU A 580 -16.48 -5.14 17.48
N ALA A 581 -15.76 -5.12 18.60
CA ALA A 581 -14.49 -4.40 18.72
C ALA A 581 -13.33 -5.10 17.98
N SER A 582 -13.47 -6.40 17.73
CA SER A 582 -12.46 -7.27 17.13
C SER A 582 -13.12 -8.50 16.52
N ALA A 583 -12.39 -9.23 15.68
CA ALA A 583 -12.85 -10.50 15.13
C ALA A 583 -12.99 -11.58 16.21
N ALA A 584 -14.00 -12.44 16.10
CA ALA A 584 -14.09 -13.61 16.95
C ALA A 584 -13.17 -14.74 16.45
N SER A 585 -12.88 -15.69 17.33
CA SER A 585 -12.11 -16.89 17.01
C SER A 585 -12.72 -18.08 17.75
N GLY A 586 -12.79 -19.23 17.07
CA GLY A 586 -13.54 -20.37 17.57
C GLY A 586 -15.04 -20.20 17.38
N CYS A 587 -15.82 -20.74 18.32
CA CYS A 587 -17.26 -20.55 18.42
C CYS A 587 -17.60 -20.08 19.84
N PRO A 588 -17.22 -18.85 20.22
CA PRO A 588 -17.53 -18.33 21.55
C PRO A 588 -19.06 -18.23 21.74
N THR A 589 -19.53 -18.11 22.98
CA THR A 589 -20.96 -17.94 23.28
C THR A 589 -21.18 -16.67 24.09
N GLY A 590 -22.14 -15.83 23.70
CA GLY A 590 -22.48 -14.61 24.42
C GLY A 590 -21.35 -13.57 24.44
N ARG A 591 -20.47 -13.59 23.43
CA ARG A 591 -19.43 -12.58 23.28
C ARG A 591 -20.12 -11.25 22.96
N ASP A 592 -19.79 -10.21 23.72
CA ASP A 592 -20.29 -8.84 23.55
C ASP A 592 -19.11 -7.93 23.89
N THR A 593 -18.48 -7.37 22.86
CA THR A 593 -17.31 -6.51 22.99
C THR A 593 -17.64 -5.02 22.91
N CYS A 594 -18.89 -4.68 22.55
CA CYS A 594 -19.35 -3.31 22.37
C CYS A 594 -20.63 -3.04 23.19
N SER A 595 -20.44 -2.42 24.36
CA SER A 595 -21.52 -2.12 25.30
C SER A 595 -22.70 -1.39 24.64
N GLY A 596 -23.89 -1.99 24.72
CA GLY A 596 -25.14 -1.42 24.22
C GLY A 596 -25.42 -1.64 22.73
N GLY A 597 -24.53 -2.34 22.01
CA GLY A 597 -24.69 -2.69 20.59
C GLY A 597 -25.38 -4.04 20.31
N GLY A 598 -25.52 -4.88 21.33
CA GLY A 598 -25.97 -6.28 21.19
C GLY A 598 -24.79 -7.25 21.24
N VAL A 599 -25.08 -8.56 21.24
CA VAL A 599 -24.03 -9.59 21.20
C VAL A 599 -23.29 -9.56 19.87
N ASP A 600 -21.98 -9.79 19.91
CA ASP A 600 -21.12 -9.82 18.73
C ASP A 600 -21.67 -10.83 17.70
N PRO A 601 -21.63 -10.51 16.40
CA PRO A 601 -22.23 -11.30 15.33
C PRO A 601 -21.35 -12.49 14.93
N ILE A 602 -21.00 -13.35 15.89
CA ILE A 602 -20.09 -14.51 15.75
C ILE A 602 -20.59 -15.59 14.77
N HIS A 603 -21.86 -15.52 14.37
CA HIS A 603 -22.48 -16.42 13.41
C HIS A 603 -22.48 -15.87 11.97
N ASN A 604 -22.00 -14.63 11.80
CA ASN A 604 -21.99 -13.94 10.53
C ASN A 604 -20.84 -14.44 9.64
N TYR A 605 -21.11 -14.59 8.34
CA TYR A 605 -20.09 -14.99 7.37
C TYR A 605 -18.94 -13.99 7.22
N MET A 606 -19.10 -12.74 7.64
CA MET A 606 -18.08 -11.69 7.58
C MET A 606 -17.22 -11.57 8.85
N ASP A 607 -17.41 -12.45 9.85
CA ASP A 607 -16.54 -12.59 11.02
C ASP A 607 -15.41 -13.64 10.78
N TYR A 608 -14.52 -13.83 11.75
CA TYR A 608 -13.44 -14.82 11.73
C TYR A 608 -13.69 -16.12 12.52
N SER A 609 -14.91 -16.32 13.03
CA SER A 609 -15.35 -17.55 13.68
C SER A 609 -15.11 -18.82 12.85
N TYR A 610 -15.18 -19.99 13.50
CA TYR A 610 -15.05 -21.27 12.80
C TYR A 610 -16.23 -21.54 11.87
N ASP A 611 -15.98 -22.29 10.80
CA ASP A 611 -17.00 -22.62 9.79
C ASP A 611 -18.24 -23.30 10.42
N SER A 612 -18.06 -24.04 11.52
CA SER A 612 -19.11 -24.76 12.23
C SER A 612 -20.15 -23.87 12.92
N CYS A 613 -19.84 -22.59 13.15
CA CYS A 613 -20.74 -21.65 13.80
C CYS A 613 -21.16 -20.48 12.91
N MET A 614 -20.59 -20.31 11.71
CA MET A 614 -21.05 -19.30 10.75
C MET A 614 -22.20 -19.82 9.89
N TYR A 615 -23.33 -19.11 9.88
CA TYR A 615 -24.50 -19.52 9.09
C TYR A 615 -25.33 -18.38 8.47
N GLU A 616 -25.01 -17.10 8.71
CA GLU A 616 -25.89 -16.01 8.26
C GLU A 616 -25.19 -14.78 7.67
N PHE A 617 -25.97 -14.05 6.86
CA PHE A 617 -25.81 -12.62 6.60
C PHE A 617 -27.02 -11.90 7.20
N THR A 618 -26.87 -10.65 7.61
CA THR A 618 -28.02 -9.83 8.00
C THR A 618 -28.83 -9.37 6.78
N ALA A 619 -30.05 -8.87 7.01
CA ALA A 619 -30.88 -8.35 5.92
C ALA A 619 -30.27 -7.07 5.31
N GLY A 620 -29.63 -6.24 6.12
CA GLY A 620 -28.88 -5.07 5.69
C GLY A 620 -27.66 -5.44 4.86
N GLN A 621 -26.90 -6.49 5.22
CA GLN A 621 -25.79 -7.00 4.41
C GLN A 621 -26.28 -7.47 3.04
N ILE A 622 -27.41 -8.20 2.97
CA ILE A 622 -28.02 -8.61 1.70
C ILE A 622 -28.44 -7.38 0.86
N THR A 623 -28.95 -6.33 1.49
CA THR A 623 -29.34 -5.10 0.80
C THR A 623 -28.12 -4.35 0.26
N ARG A 624 -27.05 -4.28 1.07
CA ARG A 624 -25.78 -3.65 0.73
C ARG A 624 -25.11 -4.34 -0.44
N LEU A 625 -24.93 -5.66 -0.38
CA LEU A 625 -24.24 -6.42 -1.43
C LEU A 625 -24.95 -6.30 -2.78
N LYS A 626 -26.30 -6.27 -2.80
CA LYS A 626 -27.08 -6.03 -4.03
C LYS A 626 -26.80 -4.66 -4.62
N SER A 627 -26.85 -3.64 -3.79
CA SER A 627 -26.62 -2.27 -4.21
C SER A 627 -25.18 -2.09 -4.72
N GLN A 628 -24.20 -2.73 -4.08
CA GLN A 628 -22.79 -2.70 -4.47
C GLN A 628 -22.56 -3.30 -5.86
N ILE A 629 -23.09 -4.50 -6.15
CA ILE A 629 -22.93 -5.11 -7.48
C ILE A 629 -23.70 -4.37 -8.58
N ALA A 630 -24.84 -3.77 -8.25
CA ALA A 630 -25.57 -2.90 -9.17
C ALA A 630 -24.68 -1.75 -9.64
N THR A 631 -24.06 -1.10 -8.66
CA THR A 631 -23.32 0.15 -8.81
C THR A 631 -22.02 -0.07 -9.55
N TYR A 632 -21.26 -1.09 -9.15
CA TYR A 632 -19.87 -1.24 -9.58
C TYR A 632 -19.67 -2.31 -10.64
N ARG A 633 -20.56 -3.30 -10.70
CA ARG A 633 -20.44 -4.43 -11.63
C ARG A 633 -21.48 -4.39 -12.75
N GLY A 634 -22.40 -3.43 -12.73
CA GLY A 634 -23.47 -3.31 -13.71
C GLY A 634 -24.36 -4.55 -13.77
N ILE A 635 -24.46 -5.25 -12.64
CA ILE A 635 -25.32 -6.43 -12.48
C ILE A 635 -26.66 -5.91 -12.00
N SER A 636 -27.52 -5.60 -12.97
CA SER A 636 -28.95 -5.45 -12.74
C SER A 636 -29.62 -6.79 -12.99
N ALA A 637 -30.69 -7.08 -12.26
CA ALA A 637 -31.59 -8.16 -12.60
C ALA A 637 -32.20 -8.00 -13.99
#